data_AF-A0A257X1A0-F1
#
_entry.id   AF-A0A257X1A0-F1
#
_cell.length_a   1.000
_cell.length_b   1.000
_cell.length_c   1.000
_cell.angle_alpha   90.00
_cell.angle_beta   90.00
_cell.angle_gamma   90.00
#
_symmetry.space_group_name_H-M   'P 1'
#
loop_
_entity.id
_entity.type
_entity.pdbx_description
1 polymer ?
#
loop_
_entity_poly.entity_id
_entity_poly.type
_entity_poly.pdbx_seq_one_letter_code
_entity_poly.pdbx_strand_id
1 'polypeptide(L)'
;MQFQRLRLSGFKSFVEPTEFRIEPGLTGVVGPNGCGKSNLLEALRWVMGANSAKAMRAGGMDDVIFAGSGARPARNHADVTLTIDNADRTAPAQFNDDPVLEVVRRIDRGEGSTYRINGREVRARDVQLLFADASTGANSPALVRQGQISELIGAKPQNRRRILEEAAGVSGLHTRRHEAELRLRAAETNLSRLEDVARELETALNRLRREARQAEKYKRLSSEIRAVQGAVLFARWSEARDTLQRTQTEATQAARDVEDTARASAAAQVEITRAEAAMPPLREEAAIAQAVLGQLAIQKDRAERKAEAAVAEFQRLSADLARIDDDRTREAQTQQDAASALARLDAELVEIRAMVAAAPERGPELAAAAKTAEEARADAEAVVEQLAARAAAEDARARAAASRLADAEGRLSRTVRALDQAKAERGALGPETDPAAADARQRLANAESALAAARTALEAAETERTEATEQEAMARQLARSLEDQLGRLRTEARGLANLTAPRSKSGHAPALDSVSPDKGYGAALAAALGDDLDAALDSRAPSYWGGAETPAPTWPEGAQALAPLVKAPPELAARLAFTAVVERAEGERIQKALGPGMRLVSREGDLWRWDGFVARADAPKPAAVRLEQRTRLAEVEAEIDLTTPRAEATAAALKLASDRLRAAEDSLRDRRRGPPEAERLLTGARDAVAQLERAAALRAARAQSLDETIARFQAEHAEAETALTAVRAERAGATGAGDLAPQLAEARQAAAAAREAASTARAALDVETRERAGRQRRLESLERDHGDWARRAEAAGKRTAALDADRIKAAVALEAAREAPATLKEKLLVLLDEFGAAEARRAKASDALEEGESARLAADRAARAADQAAGEARERRAALVAHLDGARGRFAEIAGNIRESVRMEPEELGRHVAGEAVAIPKDAVGVEAHLFALERERDAIGPVNLRAEEEAQEYAGRLETMRTERADLSGAVGKLRAGIEELNAEGRERLLAAFEVINGHFQTLFQALFGGGQAELRLIESDDPLEAGLEIYACPPGKRMASMSLMSGGEQALTASALIFGVFLANPAPICVLDEVDAPLDDANVDRYCNMLDEMRRRTQTRFIAITHNPVTMSRMDRLFGVTMGERGVSQLVSVDLSTAEQLVAAQ
;
A
#
# COMPACT_ATOMS: atom_id res chain seq x y z
N MET A 1 35.35 3.66 36.28
CA MET A 1 36.33 2.69 35.71
C MET A 1 37.35 3.44 34.86
N GLN A 2 38.63 3.48 35.22
CA GLN A 2 39.69 4.25 34.52
C GLN A 2 40.85 3.34 34.07
N PHE A 3 41.31 3.46 32.83
CA PHE A 3 42.33 2.58 32.26
C PHE A 3 43.72 3.04 32.73
N GLN A 4 44.42 2.23 33.55
CA GLN A 4 45.71 2.62 34.14
C GLN A 4 46.90 2.10 33.34
N ARG A 5 46.87 0.84 32.91
CA ARG A 5 48.02 0.16 32.33
C ARG A 5 47.63 -0.94 31.37
N LEU A 6 48.34 -1.03 30.25
CA LEU A 6 48.27 -2.13 29.30
C LEU A 6 49.62 -2.86 29.28
N ARG A 7 49.62 -4.16 29.56
CA ARG A 7 50.80 -5.02 29.45
C ARG A 7 50.58 -6.03 28.33
N LEU A 8 51.58 -6.21 27.48
CA LEU A 8 51.51 -7.10 26.31
C LEU A 8 52.79 -7.92 26.22
N SER A 9 52.64 -9.22 25.93
CA SER A 9 53.74 -10.18 25.82
C SER A 9 53.41 -11.22 24.74
N GLY A 10 54.36 -11.49 23.85
CA GLY A 10 54.19 -12.40 22.73
C GLY A 10 53.12 -11.98 21.69
N PHE A 11 52.59 -10.76 21.79
CA PHE A 11 51.48 -10.26 20.98
C PHE A 11 52.00 -9.53 19.74
N LYS A 12 51.73 -10.10 18.56
CA LYS A 12 52.21 -9.63 17.25
C LYS A 12 53.70 -9.29 17.30
N SER A 13 54.07 -8.03 17.09
CA SER A 13 55.47 -7.59 17.08
C SER A 13 56.07 -7.38 18.48
N PHE A 14 55.30 -7.41 19.56
CA PHE A 14 55.80 -7.22 20.93
C PHE A 14 56.15 -8.56 21.59
N VAL A 15 57.40 -8.97 21.44
CA VAL A 15 57.89 -10.29 21.88
C VAL A 15 58.19 -10.35 23.37
N GLU A 16 58.73 -9.26 23.93
CA GLU A 16 59.05 -9.13 25.35
C GLU A 16 57.90 -8.46 26.11
N PRO A 17 57.70 -8.78 27.40
CA PRO A 17 56.71 -8.10 28.23
C PRO A 17 56.91 -6.58 28.21
N THR A 18 55.98 -5.88 27.59
CA THR A 18 56.01 -4.43 27.40
C THR A 18 54.86 -3.81 28.19
N GLU A 19 55.17 -2.78 28.96
CA GLU A 19 54.20 -2.04 29.78
C GLU A 19 53.95 -0.65 29.17
N PHE A 20 52.69 -0.37 28.82
CA PHE A 20 52.22 0.93 28.35
C PHE A 20 51.33 1.56 29.44
N ARG A 21 51.78 2.69 29.99
CA ARG A 21 51.05 3.43 31.03
C ARG A 21 50.10 4.42 30.39
N ILE A 22 48.86 4.44 30.88
CA ILE A 22 47.78 5.28 30.36
C ILE A 22 47.50 6.31 31.44
N GLU A 23 47.99 7.54 31.25
CA GLU A 23 47.88 8.64 32.21
C GLU A 23 46.87 9.70 31.74
N PRO A 24 46.37 10.58 32.63
CA PRO A 24 45.54 11.71 32.23
C PRO A 24 46.26 12.64 31.25
N GLY A 25 45.52 13.17 30.26
CA GLY A 25 46.03 14.06 29.22
C GLY A 25 46.09 13.42 27.82
N LEU A 26 46.85 14.04 26.93
CA LEU A 26 47.10 13.61 25.55
C LEU A 26 48.41 12.81 25.48
N THR A 27 48.32 11.52 25.16
CA THR A 27 49.47 10.63 24.95
C THR A 27 49.63 10.33 23.47
N GLY A 28 50.73 10.76 22.86
CA GLY A 28 51.05 10.43 21.47
C GLY A 28 51.84 9.13 21.37
N VAL A 29 51.51 8.28 20.39
CA VAL A 29 52.29 7.08 20.04
C VAL A 29 52.86 7.26 18.64
N VAL A 30 54.19 7.30 18.53
CA VAL A 30 54.91 7.71 17.31
C VAL A 30 55.96 6.69 16.91
N GLY A 31 56.33 6.66 15.63
CA GLY A 31 57.36 5.73 15.12
C GLY A 31 57.25 5.50 13.60
N PRO A 32 58.24 4.87 12.95
CA PRO A 32 58.23 4.62 11.50
C PRO A 32 57.05 3.77 11.04
N ASN A 33 56.65 3.86 9.78
CA ASN A 33 55.57 3.00 9.26
C ASN A 33 55.99 1.52 9.30
N GLY A 34 55.08 0.66 9.77
CA GLY A 34 55.35 -0.77 9.94
C GLY A 34 56.04 -1.18 11.24
N CYS A 35 56.29 -0.28 12.19
CA CYS A 35 56.91 -0.62 13.49
C CYS A 35 55.95 -1.20 14.53
N GLY A 36 54.67 -1.42 14.20
CA GLY A 36 53.69 -2.03 15.09
C GLY A 36 52.90 -1.07 16.00
N LYS A 37 52.85 0.24 15.70
CA LYS A 37 52.09 1.24 16.49
C LYS A 37 50.63 0.85 16.71
N SER A 38 49.92 0.52 15.63
CA SER A 38 48.51 0.13 15.67
C SER A 38 48.27 -1.20 16.40
N ASN A 39 49.33 -2.00 16.67
CA ASN A 39 49.21 -3.23 17.47
C ASN A 39 48.86 -2.92 18.94
N LEU A 40 49.13 -1.72 19.45
CA LEU A 40 48.72 -1.31 20.80
C LEU A 40 47.20 -1.10 20.90
N LEU A 41 46.61 -0.42 19.91
CA LEU A 41 45.15 -0.28 19.81
C LEU A 41 44.48 -1.64 19.62
N GLU A 42 45.06 -2.49 18.78
CA GLU A 42 44.59 -3.86 18.59
C GLU A 42 44.67 -4.68 19.88
N ALA A 43 45.78 -4.62 20.64
CA ALA A 43 45.92 -5.29 21.92
C ALA A 43 44.82 -4.87 22.92
N LEU A 44 44.51 -3.57 23.00
CA LEU A 44 43.39 -3.05 23.78
C LEU A 44 42.05 -3.67 23.34
N ARG A 45 41.73 -3.65 22.05
CA ARG A 45 40.47 -4.23 21.54
C ARG A 45 40.39 -5.73 21.78
N TRP A 46 41.52 -6.42 21.66
CA TRP A 46 41.61 -7.86 21.86
C TRP A 46 41.33 -8.27 23.31
N VAL A 47 41.94 -7.60 24.29
CA VAL A 47 41.68 -7.87 25.71
C VAL A 47 40.27 -7.47 26.13
N MET A 48 39.68 -6.46 25.48
CA MET A 48 38.27 -6.05 25.65
C MET A 48 37.25 -6.97 24.95
N GLY A 49 37.68 -8.08 24.35
CA GLY A 49 36.78 -9.13 23.85
C GLY A 49 36.52 -9.14 22.34
N ALA A 50 37.35 -8.48 21.52
CA ALA A 50 37.26 -8.61 20.06
C ALA A 50 37.63 -10.03 19.59
N ASN A 51 36.66 -10.76 19.03
CA ASN A 51 36.87 -12.15 18.57
C ASN A 51 37.05 -12.30 17.06
N SER A 52 37.02 -11.20 16.28
CA SER A 52 37.22 -11.24 14.84
C SER A 52 38.70 -11.06 14.48
N ALA A 53 39.30 -12.07 13.85
CA ALA A 53 40.68 -11.98 13.33
C ALA A 53 40.85 -10.83 12.33
N LYS A 54 39.82 -10.58 11.51
CA LYS A 54 39.78 -9.45 10.57
C LYS A 54 39.82 -8.09 11.29
N ALA A 55 39.14 -7.95 12.42
CA ALA A 55 39.16 -6.71 13.22
C ALA A 55 40.54 -6.42 13.83
N MET A 56 41.36 -7.47 13.94
CA MET A 56 42.72 -7.48 14.45
C MET A 56 43.78 -7.46 13.33
N ARG A 57 43.41 -7.16 12.08
CA ARG A 57 44.30 -7.19 10.90
C ARG A 57 45.12 -8.49 10.80
N ALA A 58 44.46 -9.63 11.05
CA ALA A 58 45.03 -10.99 11.07
C ALA A 58 44.19 -11.94 10.19
N GLY A 59 44.81 -13.00 9.64
CA GLY A 59 44.13 -14.01 8.80
C GLY A 59 43.36 -15.05 9.62
N GLY A 60 43.92 -15.42 10.77
CA GLY A 60 43.32 -16.25 11.80
C GLY A 60 43.61 -15.72 13.20
N MET A 61 42.95 -16.25 14.23
CA MET A 61 43.16 -15.78 15.61
C MET A 61 44.56 -16.13 16.15
N ASP A 62 45.16 -17.23 15.67
CA ASP A 62 46.52 -17.63 16.04
C ASP A 62 47.59 -16.67 15.48
N ASP A 63 47.27 -15.87 14.46
CA ASP A 63 48.18 -14.89 13.86
C ASP A 63 48.40 -13.65 14.75
N VAL A 64 47.68 -13.55 15.88
CA VAL A 64 47.99 -12.54 16.91
C VAL A 64 49.20 -12.94 17.77
N ILE A 65 49.60 -14.20 17.73
CA ILE A 65 50.81 -14.70 18.40
C ILE A 65 52.02 -14.37 17.53
N PHE A 66 53.11 -13.91 18.15
CA PHE A 66 54.36 -13.67 17.42
C PHE A 66 54.81 -14.92 16.64
N ALA A 67 54.80 -14.80 15.31
CA ALA A 67 55.10 -15.88 14.37
C ALA A 67 56.61 -16.20 14.25
N GLY A 68 57.47 -15.48 14.98
CA GLY A 68 58.93 -15.60 14.88
C GLY A 68 59.54 -14.52 14.00
N SER A 69 60.83 -14.27 14.19
CA SER A 69 61.65 -13.44 13.30
C SER A 69 62.95 -14.18 12.98
N GLY A 70 63.75 -13.69 12.03
CA GLY A 70 65.03 -14.33 11.68
C GLY A 70 66.01 -14.51 12.85
N ALA A 71 65.87 -13.72 13.93
CA ALA A 71 66.71 -13.78 15.12
C ALA A 71 66.03 -14.38 16.35
N ARG A 72 64.70 -14.60 16.33
CA ARG A 72 63.94 -15.06 17.51
C ARG A 72 62.90 -16.12 17.15
N PRO A 73 62.81 -17.23 17.92
CA PRO A 73 61.81 -18.27 17.68
C PRO A 73 60.39 -17.74 17.86
N ALA A 74 59.44 -18.36 17.17
CA ALA A 74 58.02 -18.09 17.36
C ALA A 74 57.60 -18.36 18.81
N ARG A 75 56.68 -17.55 19.35
CA ARG A 75 56.07 -17.83 20.66
C ARG A 75 54.93 -18.83 20.49
N ASN A 76 54.68 -19.61 21.54
CA ASN A 76 53.55 -20.54 21.58
C ASN A 76 52.28 -19.90 22.17
N HIS A 77 52.42 -18.74 22.80
CA HIS A 77 51.32 -17.98 23.38
C HIS A 77 51.53 -16.47 23.28
N ALA A 78 50.42 -15.74 23.37
CA ALA A 78 50.39 -14.30 23.56
C ALA A 78 49.47 -13.95 24.72
N ASP A 79 49.87 -13.00 25.55
CA ASP A 79 49.10 -12.50 26.68
C ASP A 79 49.02 -10.97 26.64
N VAL A 80 47.80 -10.45 26.84
CA VAL A 80 47.53 -9.03 27.01
C VAL A 80 46.74 -8.84 28.29
N THR A 81 47.23 -7.95 29.14
CA THR A 81 46.66 -7.62 30.44
C THR A 81 46.31 -6.14 30.48
N LEU A 82 45.08 -5.83 30.86
CA LEU A 82 44.59 -4.47 31.06
C LEU A 82 44.26 -4.28 32.55
N THR A 83 44.88 -3.29 33.17
CA THR A 83 44.61 -2.87 34.54
C THR A 83 43.69 -1.65 34.54
N ILE A 84 42.57 -1.75 35.26
CA ILE A 84 41.51 -0.75 35.34
C ILE A 84 41.31 -0.37 36.80
N ASP A 85 41.29 0.93 37.08
CA ASP A 85 40.86 1.48 38.36
C ASP A 85 39.34 1.43 38.46
N ASN A 86 38.82 0.82 39.52
CA ASN A 86 37.39 0.79 39.83
C ASN A 86 37.08 1.45 41.19
N ALA A 87 37.88 2.43 41.63
CA ALA A 87 37.61 3.18 42.85
C ALA A 87 36.19 3.81 42.91
N ASP A 88 35.67 4.25 41.76
CA ASP A 88 34.32 4.83 41.63
C ASP A 88 33.19 3.79 41.67
N ARG A 89 33.52 2.50 41.77
CA ARG A 89 32.58 1.37 41.82
C ARG A 89 31.52 1.40 40.72
N THR A 90 31.97 1.62 39.48
CA THR A 90 31.12 1.66 38.29
C THR A 90 31.16 0.35 37.48
N ALA A 91 31.85 -0.69 37.97
CA ALA A 91 31.86 -2.00 37.34
C ALA A 91 30.54 -2.75 37.61
N PRO A 92 30.18 -3.75 36.79
CA PRO A 92 29.03 -4.61 37.06
C PRO A 92 29.11 -5.24 38.45
N ALA A 93 27.96 -5.46 39.09
CA ALA A 93 27.86 -5.89 40.50
C ALA A 93 28.78 -7.08 40.87
N GLN A 94 28.99 -8.02 39.95
CA GLN A 94 29.85 -9.19 40.11
C GLN A 94 31.36 -8.89 40.27
N PHE A 95 31.81 -7.70 39.88
CA PHE A 95 33.21 -7.26 39.95
C PHE A 95 33.38 -5.93 40.69
N ASN A 96 32.30 -5.40 41.27
CA ASN A 96 32.30 -4.05 41.82
C ASN A 96 32.94 -3.94 43.22
N ASP A 97 33.20 -5.07 43.87
CA ASP A 97 33.82 -5.16 45.19
C ASP A 97 35.34 -4.96 45.15
N ASP A 98 35.96 -5.15 43.97
CA ASP A 98 37.40 -4.99 43.78
C ASP A 98 37.73 -3.54 43.35
N PRO A 99 38.66 -2.84 44.03
CA PRO A 99 39.04 -1.46 43.70
C PRO A 99 39.91 -1.37 42.43
N VAL A 100 40.52 -2.48 42.01
CA VAL A 100 41.31 -2.58 40.77
C VAL A 100 40.91 -3.87 40.05
N LEU A 101 40.64 -3.75 38.76
CA LEU A 101 40.30 -4.88 37.89
C LEU A 101 41.47 -5.17 36.94
N GLU A 102 41.92 -6.41 36.92
CA GLU A 102 42.93 -6.92 35.99
C GLU A 102 42.27 -7.88 35.00
N VAL A 103 42.11 -7.45 33.76
CA VAL A 103 41.54 -8.26 32.66
C VAL A 103 42.68 -8.81 31.83
N VAL A 104 42.82 -10.13 31.78
CA VAL A 104 43.85 -10.82 31.02
C VAL A 104 43.20 -11.63 29.92
N ARG A 105 43.69 -11.50 28.69
CA ARG A 105 43.39 -12.44 27.61
C ARG A 105 44.68 -13.12 27.19
N ARG A 106 44.68 -14.45 27.17
CA ARG A 106 45.79 -15.28 26.73
C ARG A 106 45.32 -16.19 25.61
N ILE A 107 46.14 -16.39 24.59
CA ILE A 107 45.90 -17.40 23.56
C ILE A 107 47.12 -18.30 23.45
N ASP A 108 46.87 -19.61 23.43
CA ASP A 108 47.88 -20.62 23.19
C ASP A 108 47.59 -21.23 21.79
N ARG A 109 48.64 -21.41 20.99
CA ARG A 109 48.52 -21.82 19.58
C ARG A 109 47.81 -23.18 19.47
N GLY A 110 46.68 -23.23 18.76
CA GLY A 110 45.86 -24.44 18.59
C GLY A 110 44.94 -24.81 19.76
N GLU A 111 45.04 -24.13 20.91
CA GLU A 111 44.22 -24.41 22.11
C GLU A 111 43.16 -23.32 22.39
N GLY A 112 43.20 -22.20 21.66
CA GLY A 112 42.19 -21.14 21.74
C GLY A 112 42.50 -20.04 22.77
N SER A 113 41.61 -19.05 22.87
CA SER A 113 41.77 -17.92 23.81
C SER A 113 41.12 -18.20 25.16
N THR A 114 41.87 -17.98 26.24
CA THR A 114 41.38 -17.93 27.62
C THR A 114 41.27 -16.49 28.11
N TYR A 115 40.24 -16.21 28.90
CA TYR A 115 40.00 -14.90 29.49
C TYR A 115 40.02 -15.01 31.00
N ARG A 116 40.65 -14.05 31.70
CA ARG A 116 40.66 -13.99 33.16
C ARG A 116 40.36 -12.58 33.64
N ILE A 117 39.61 -12.45 34.72
CA ILE A 117 39.41 -11.21 35.47
C ILE A 117 39.86 -11.46 36.91
N ASN A 118 40.80 -10.67 37.42
CA ASN A 118 41.36 -10.81 38.77
C ASN A 118 41.83 -12.25 39.07
N GLY A 119 42.48 -12.88 38.08
CA GLY A 119 43.00 -14.25 38.16
C GLY A 119 41.96 -15.37 37.97
N ARG A 120 40.66 -15.07 37.92
CA ARG A 120 39.59 -16.07 37.70
C ARG A 120 39.31 -16.21 36.21
N GLU A 121 39.25 -17.45 35.71
CA GLU A 121 38.87 -17.70 34.32
C GLU A 121 37.40 -17.39 34.09
N VAL A 122 37.13 -16.56 33.09
CA VAL A 122 35.81 -16.06 32.74
C VAL A 122 35.54 -16.32 31.26
N ARG A 123 34.28 -16.25 30.83
CA ARG A 123 33.96 -16.44 29.42
C ARG A 123 34.26 -15.15 28.66
N ALA A 124 34.56 -15.27 27.36
CA ALA A 124 34.72 -14.12 26.47
C ALA A 124 33.53 -13.14 26.54
N ARG A 125 32.32 -13.69 26.72
CA ARG A 125 31.08 -12.92 26.85
C ARG A 125 31.02 -12.10 28.15
N ASP A 126 31.52 -12.64 29.26
CA ASP A 126 31.53 -11.95 30.56
C ASP A 126 32.45 -10.72 30.50
N VAL A 127 33.57 -10.83 29.78
CA VAL A 127 34.47 -9.71 29.48
C VAL A 127 33.80 -8.69 28.56
N GLN A 128 33.07 -9.12 27.53
CA GLN A 128 32.31 -8.21 26.67
C GLN A 128 31.24 -7.44 27.44
N LEU A 129 30.53 -8.11 28.36
CA LEU A 129 29.53 -7.49 29.25
C LEU A 129 30.18 -6.48 30.20
N LEU A 130 31.36 -6.77 30.76
CA LEU A 130 32.10 -5.85 31.63
C LEU A 130 32.33 -4.49 30.97
N PHE A 131 32.66 -4.47 29.67
CA PHE A 131 32.94 -3.23 28.94
C PHE A 131 31.74 -2.62 28.20
N ALA A 132 30.63 -3.36 28.05
CA ALA A 132 29.43 -2.91 27.35
C ALA A 132 28.67 -1.81 28.10
N ASP A 133 28.54 -1.93 29.42
CA ASP A 133 27.79 -0.99 30.26
C ASP A 133 28.50 0.37 30.43
N ALA A 134 29.82 0.39 30.27
CA ALA A 134 30.63 1.61 30.38
C ALA A 134 30.93 2.28 29.03
N SER A 135 30.26 1.85 27.94
CA SER A 135 30.49 2.33 26.56
C SER A 135 31.97 2.23 26.11
N THR A 136 32.73 1.29 26.70
CA THR A 136 34.19 1.10 26.50
C THR A 136 34.55 -0.23 25.85
N GLY A 137 33.59 -0.92 25.23
CA GLY A 137 33.81 -2.21 24.58
C GLY A 137 34.79 -2.15 23.39
N ALA A 138 35.14 -3.32 22.86
CA ALA A 138 36.04 -3.43 21.71
C ALA A 138 35.55 -2.77 20.39
N ASN A 139 34.26 -2.41 20.34
CA ASN A 139 33.62 -1.66 19.25
C ASN A 139 33.27 -0.21 19.64
N SER A 140 33.68 0.24 20.83
CA SER A 140 33.36 1.58 21.35
C SER A 140 33.70 2.67 20.32
N PRO A 141 32.83 3.70 20.15
CA PRO A 141 33.11 4.85 19.30
C PRO A 141 34.35 5.64 19.77
N ALA A 142 34.81 5.43 21.00
CA ALA A 142 36.03 6.03 21.54
C ALA A 142 37.34 5.38 21.03
N LEU A 143 37.26 4.22 20.36
CA LEU A 143 38.40 3.51 19.77
C LEU A 143 38.39 3.65 18.25
N VAL A 144 38.86 4.78 17.75
CA VAL A 144 38.82 5.11 16.32
C VAL A 144 40.01 4.49 15.60
N ARG A 145 39.75 3.48 14.76
CA ARG A 145 40.78 2.87 13.91
C ARG A 145 40.97 3.65 12.62
N GLN A 146 42.15 3.50 12.01
CA GLN A 146 42.40 3.98 10.66
C GLN A 146 41.31 3.49 9.68
N GLY A 147 40.69 4.42 8.96
CA GLY A 147 39.62 4.16 7.99
C GLY A 147 38.19 4.08 8.56
N GLN A 148 37.99 4.10 9.88
CA GLN A 148 36.64 4.04 10.49
C GLN A 148 35.78 5.26 10.15
N ILE A 149 36.40 6.43 10.03
CA ILE A 149 35.73 7.67 9.62
C ILE A 149 35.20 7.54 8.19
N SER A 150 36.00 6.95 7.30
CA SER A 150 35.60 6.65 5.91
C SER A 150 34.50 5.58 5.83
N GLU A 151 34.51 4.57 6.71
CA GLU A 151 33.45 3.56 6.79
C GLU A 151 32.13 4.15 7.27
N LEU A 152 32.16 5.09 8.22
CA LEU A 152 30.97 5.77 8.74
C LEU A 152 30.31 6.63 7.65
N ILE A 153 31.13 7.28 6.81
CA ILE A 153 30.67 8.07 5.65
C ILE A 153 29.86 7.19 4.68
N GLY A 154 30.33 5.96 4.40
CA GLY A 154 29.67 5.02 3.48
C GLY A 154 28.63 4.09 4.10
N ALA A 155 28.45 4.12 5.43
CA ALA A 155 27.54 3.21 6.13
C ALA A 155 26.06 3.50 5.84
N LYS A 156 25.23 2.46 5.76
CA LYS A 156 23.76 2.59 5.67
C LYS A 156 23.18 3.23 6.94
N PRO A 157 22.02 3.92 6.86
CA PRO A 157 21.38 4.56 8.01
C PRO A 157 21.20 3.66 9.23
N GLN A 158 20.86 2.38 9.05
CA GLN A 158 20.69 1.42 10.15
C GLN A 158 22.03 1.06 10.84
N ASN A 159 23.13 1.05 10.08
CA ASN A 159 24.47 0.83 10.64
C ASN A 159 25.00 2.09 11.34
N ARG A 160 24.63 3.29 10.89
CA ARG A 160 24.97 4.54 11.59
C ARG A 160 24.25 4.67 12.92
N ARG A 161 23.00 4.18 13.02
CA ARG A 161 22.25 4.13 14.29
C ARG A 161 22.96 3.32 15.37
N ARG A 162 23.65 2.23 15.02
CA ARG A 162 24.38 1.40 16.00
C ARG A 162 25.37 2.21 16.86
N ILE A 163 25.92 3.29 16.30
CA ILE A 163 26.81 4.21 16.99
C ILE A 163 26.06 5.01 18.07
N LEU A 164 24.80 5.39 17.81
CA LEU A 164 23.92 5.99 18.80
C LEU A 164 23.47 4.98 19.86
N GLU A 165 23.17 3.74 19.48
CA GLU A 165 22.80 2.68 20.44
C GLU A 165 23.94 2.37 21.42
N GLU A 166 25.19 2.43 20.95
CA GLU A 166 26.39 2.24 21.77
C GLU A 166 26.65 3.41 22.73
N ALA A 167 26.37 4.65 22.29
CA ALA A 167 26.46 5.83 23.16
C ALA A 167 25.28 5.99 24.12
N ALA A 168 24.10 5.52 23.75
CA ALA A 168 22.92 5.42 24.60
C ALA A 168 23.05 4.33 25.68
N GLY A 169 24.09 3.48 25.61
CA GLY A 169 24.25 2.32 26.49
C GLY A 169 23.20 1.22 26.25
N VAL A 170 22.50 1.22 25.11
CA VAL A 170 21.40 0.30 24.78
C VAL A 170 21.90 -0.99 24.14
N SER A 171 23.12 -1.00 23.61
CA SER A 171 23.79 -2.21 23.07
C SER A 171 23.90 -3.36 24.09
N GLY A 172 24.12 -3.02 25.38
CA GLY A 172 24.10 -3.99 26.49
C GLY A 172 22.70 -4.57 26.75
N LEU A 173 21.64 -3.75 26.63
CA LEU A 173 20.25 -4.18 26.78
C LEU A 173 19.84 -5.15 25.66
N HIS A 174 20.24 -4.91 24.41
CA HIS A 174 20.00 -5.86 23.32
C HIS A 174 20.67 -7.21 23.52
N THR A 175 21.90 -7.22 24.04
CA THR A 175 22.64 -8.47 24.31
C THR A 175 22.04 -9.23 25.49
N ARG A 176 21.58 -8.52 26.54
CA ARG A 176 20.85 -9.11 27.68
C ARG A 176 19.48 -9.63 27.27
N ARG A 177 18.76 -8.90 26.41
CA ARG A 177 17.49 -9.32 25.81
C ARG A 177 17.68 -10.63 25.04
N HIS A 178 18.67 -10.67 24.13
CA HIS A 178 18.97 -11.87 23.37
C HIS A 178 19.40 -13.05 24.26
N GLU A 179 20.10 -12.78 25.37
CA GLU A 179 20.41 -13.81 26.38
C GLU A 179 19.18 -14.33 27.10
N ALA A 180 18.31 -13.42 27.54
CA ALA A 180 17.07 -13.75 28.20
C ALA A 180 16.17 -14.56 27.25
N GLU A 181 16.13 -14.22 25.96
CA GLU A 181 15.43 -14.97 24.91
C GLU A 181 16.03 -16.37 24.69
N LEU A 182 17.36 -16.51 24.66
CA LEU A 182 18.03 -17.81 24.53
C LEU A 182 17.82 -18.69 25.77
N ARG A 183 17.91 -18.12 26.98
CA ARG A 183 17.65 -18.83 28.25
C ARG A 183 16.17 -19.20 28.37
N LEU A 184 15.27 -18.34 27.90
CA LEU A 184 13.85 -18.60 27.82
C LEU A 184 13.58 -19.81 26.92
N ARG A 185 14.13 -19.84 25.70
CA ARG A 185 13.97 -20.97 24.77
C ARG A 185 14.54 -22.28 25.33
N ALA A 186 15.69 -22.22 26.00
CA ALA A 186 16.30 -23.39 26.63
C ALA A 186 15.46 -23.91 27.82
N ALA A 187 14.95 -23.00 28.66
CA ALA A 187 14.06 -23.33 29.77
C ALA A 187 12.71 -23.88 29.28
N GLU A 188 12.14 -23.33 28.20
CA GLU A 188 10.93 -23.83 27.55
C GLU A 188 11.13 -25.24 26.98
N THR A 189 12.29 -25.52 26.40
CA THR A 189 12.62 -26.86 25.87
C THR A 189 12.79 -27.89 27.00
N ASN A 190 13.45 -27.51 28.10
CA ASN A 190 13.60 -28.40 29.26
C ASN A 190 12.28 -28.61 30.00
N LEU A 191 11.45 -27.57 30.11
CA LEU A 191 10.09 -27.66 30.64
C LEU A 191 9.26 -28.64 29.82
N SER A 192 9.35 -28.58 28.49
CA SER A 192 8.66 -29.54 27.62
C SER A 192 9.11 -30.99 27.86
N ARG A 193 10.41 -31.24 28.07
CA ARG A 193 10.91 -32.60 28.37
C ARG A 193 10.47 -33.11 29.75
N LEU A 194 10.52 -32.26 30.78
CA LEU A 194 10.02 -32.57 32.12
C LEU A 194 8.52 -32.83 32.09
N GLU A 195 7.77 -32.08 31.28
CA GLU A 195 6.35 -32.30 31.06
C GLU A 195 6.06 -33.65 30.41
N ASP A 196 6.87 -34.10 29.46
CA ASP A 196 6.66 -35.39 28.81
C ASP A 196 6.97 -36.57 29.75
N VAL A 197 8.07 -36.51 30.52
CA VAL A 197 8.42 -37.54 31.51
C VAL A 197 7.44 -37.57 32.69
N ALA A 198 7.05 -36.39 33.20
CA ALA A 198 6.03 -36.30 34.23
C ALA A 198 4.69 -36.86 33.72
N ARG A 199 4.32 -36.58 32.46
CA ARG A 199 3.10 -37.10 31.84
C ARG A 199 3.14 -38.62 31.70
N GLU A 200 4.29 -39.22 31.40
CA GLU A 200 4.44 -40.68 31.32
C GLU A 200 4.28 -41.35 32.71
N LEU A 201 4.95 -40.83 33.74
CA LEU A 201 4.83 -41.32 35.12
C LEU A 201 3.42 -41.08 35.71
N GLU A 202 2.82 -39.95 35.38
CA GLU A 202 1.45 -39.59 35.75
C GLU A 202 0.43 -40.51 35.06
N THR A 203 0.70 -40.93 33.81
CA THR A 203 -0.16 -41.88 33.09
C THR A 203 -0.09 -43.27 33.73
N ALA A 204 1.10 -43.75 34.08
CA ALA A 204 1.28 -45.04 34.76
C ALA A 204 0.67 -45.05 36.17
N LEU A 205 0.90 -43.99 36.96
CA LEU A 205 0.33 -43.83 38.29
C LEU A 205 -1.20 -43.74 38.28
N ASN A 206 -1.76 -42.96 37.35
CA ASN A 206 -3.20 -42.79 37.24
C ASN A 206 -3.89 -44.08 36.81
N ARG A 207 -3.24 -44.95 36.04
CA ARG A 207 -3.76 -46.28 35.73
C ARG A 207 -3.90 -47.15 36.98
N LEU A 208 -2.83 -47.25 37.78
CA LEU A 208 -2.80 -48.06 39.00
C LEU A 208 -3.75 -47.52 40.09
N ARG A 209 -3.81 -46.20 40.28
CA ARG A 209 -4.80 -45.57 41.19
C ARG A 209 -6.24 -45.77 40.75
N ARG A 210 -6.50 -45.88 39.44
CA ARG A 210 -7.85 -46.16 38.91
C ARG A 210 -8.26 -47.59 39.20
N GLU A 211 -7.41 -48.57 38.94
CA GLU A 211 -7.68 -49.97 39.22
C GLU A 211 -7.97 -50.23 40.72
N ALA A 212 -7.25 -49.55 41.63
CA ALA A 212 -7.47 -49.63 43.08
C ALA A 212 -8.82 -49.03 43.52
N ARG A 213 -9.15 -47.82 43.03
CA ARG A 213 -10.39 -47.11 43.37
C ARG A 213 -11.62 -47.77 42.76
N GLN A 214 -11.49 -48.41 41.60
CA GLN A 214 -12.57 -49.13 40.94
C GLN A 214 -13.09 -50.29 41.81
N ALA A 215 -12.22 -50.98 42.57
CA ALA A 215 -12.58 -52.12 43.41
C ALA A 215 -13.45 -51.75 44.61
N GLU A 216 -13.14 -50.63 45.24
CA GLU A 216 -13.86 -50.13 46.41
C GLU A 216 -15.20 -49.47 46.02
N LYS A 217 -15.20 -48.78 44.87
CA LYS A 217 -16.34 -48.00 44.36
C LYS A 217 -17.48 -48.88 43.83
N TYR A 218 -17.17 -50.02 43.21
CA TYR A 218 -18.19 -50.94 42.68
C TYR A 218 -19.19 -51.43 43.75
N LYS A 219 -18.70 -51.67 44.98
CA LYS A 219 -19.51 -52.18 46.10
C LYS A 219 -20.49 -51.15 46.67
N ARG A 220 -20.12 -49.87 46.70
CA ARG A 220 -20.96 -48.79 47.25
C ARG A 220 -22.07 -48.37 46.28
N LEU A 221 -21.72 -48.19 45.00
CA LEU A 221 -22.61 -47.69 43.94
C LEU A 221 -23.86 -48.57 43.73
N SER A 222 -23.74 -49.89 43.85
CA SER A 222 -24.84 -50.82 43.58
C SER A 222 -26.05 -50.70 44.54
N SER A 223 -25.84 -50.12 45.73
CA SER A 223 -26.90 -49.91 46.73
C SER A 223 -27.60 -48.55 46.57
N GLU A 224 -26.84 -47.50 46.20
CA GLU A 224 -27.34 -46.14 45.99
C GLU A 224 -28.21 -46.04 44.73
N ILE A 225 -27.90 -46.81 43.68
CA ILE A 225 -28.65 -46.83 42.41
C ILE A 225 -30.16 -47.07 42.60
N ARG A 226 -30.56 -48.04 43.44
CA ARG A 226 -31.98 -48.45 43.59
C ARG A 226 -32.87 -47.38 44.24
N ALA A 227 -32.35 -46.62 45.19
CA ALA A 227 -33.11 -45.55 45.86
C ALA A 227 -33.28 -44.32 44.94
N VAL A 228 -32.25 -44.01 44.14
CA VAL A 228 -32.26 -42.87 43.22
C VAL A 228 -33.20 -43.09 42.03
N GLN A 229 -33.44 -44.33 41.59
CA GLN A 229 -34.40 -44.67 40.52
C GLN A 229 -35.84 -44.21 40.77
N GLY A 230 -36.37 -44.38 41.98
CA GLY A 230 -37.72 -43.91 42.34
C GLY A 230 -37.82 -42.38 42.39
N ALA A 231 -36.74 -41.73 42.84
CA ALA A 231 -36.63 -40.28 42.91
C ALA A 231 -36.54 -39.62 41.52
N VAL A 232 -35.84 -40.24 40.57
CA VAL A 232 -35.76 -39.81 39.17
C VAL A 232 -37.14 -39.69 38.55
N LEU A 233 -37.97 -40.72 38.73
CA LEU A 233 -39.28 -40.78 38.09
C LEU A 233 -40.21 -39.66 38.59
N PHE A 234 -40.21 -39.37 39.90
CA PHE A 234 -40.98 -38.26 40.47
C PHE A 234 -40.45 -36.87 40.09
N ALA A 235 -39.12 -36.72 40.02
CA ALA A 235 -38.50 -35.49 39.57
C ALA A 235 -38.83 -35.21 38.09
N ARG A 236 -38.79 -36.23 37.21
CA ARG A 236 -39.17 -36.15 35.78
C ARG A 236 -40.60 -35.63 35.60
N TRP A 237 -41.51 -36.11 36.42
CA TRP A 237 -42.90 -35.67 36.39
C TRP A 237 -43.07 -34.21 36.85
N SER A 238 -42.34 -33.82 37.90
CA SER A 238 -42.34 -32.44 38.40
C SER A 238 -41.73 -31.46 37.38
N GLU A 239 -40.63 -31.84 36.72
CA GLU A 239 -39.99 -31.04 35.68
C GLU A 239 -40.85 -30.93 34.42
N ALA A 240 -41.53 -32.03 34.03
CA ALA A 240 -42.46 -32.01 32.90
C ALA A 240 -43.67 -31.10 33.16
N ARG A 241 -44.17 -31.06 34.41
CA ARG A 241 -45.25 -30.15 34.82
C ARG A 241 -44.82 -28.69 34.74
N ASP A 242 -43.66 -28.37 35.31
CA ASP A 242 -43.16 -26.99 35.37
C ASP A 242 -42.76 -26.50 33.97
N THR A 243 -42.23 -27.41 33.12
CA THR A 243 -41.96 -27.15 31.69
C THR A 243 -43.25 -26.89 30.92
N LEU A 244 -44.31 -27.66 31.16
CA LEU A 244 -45.62 -27.42 30.56
C LEU A 244 -46.17 -26.04 30.94
N GLN A 245 -46.11 -25.66 32.22
CA GLN A 245 -46.60 -24.36 32.69
C GLN A 245 -45.78 -23.19 32.13
N ARG A 246 -44.45 -23.34 32.06
CA ARG A 246 -43.54 -22.35 31.49
C ARG A 246 -43.78 -22.16 29.99
N THR A 247 -43.77 -23.25 29.21
CA THR A 247 -44.02 -23.21 27.76
C THR A 247 -45.41 -22.66 27.42
N GLN A 248 -46.42 -22.91 28.27
CA GLN A 248 -47.75 -22.31 28.14
C GLN A 248 -47.72 -20.78 28.31
N THR A 249 -46.92 -20.28 29.24
CA THR A 249 -46.74 -18.84 29.50
C THR A 249 -45.92 -18.17 28.38
N GLU A 250 -44.85 -18.82 27.92
CA GLU A 250 -44.02 -18.37 26.80
C GLU A 250 -44.82 -18.34 25.48
N ALA A 251 -45.64 -19.36 25.21
CA ALA A 251 -46.49 -19.40 24.01
C ALA A 251 -47.59 -18.32 24.02
N THR A 252 -48.13 -17.98 25.20
CA THR A 252 -49.10 -16.89 25.33
C THR A 252 -48.46 -15.50 25.18
N GLN A 253 -47.22 -15.32 25.67
CA GLN A 253 -46.47 -14.09 25.44
C GLN A 253 -46.09 -13.93 23.96
N ALA A 254 -45.58 -14.98 23.31
CA ALA A 254 -45.25 -14.94 21.89
C ALA A 254 -46.48 -14.67 20.99
N ALA A 255 -47.68 -15.06 21.42
CA ALA A 255 -48.92 -14.69 20.74
C ALA A 255 -49.21 -13.18 20.79
N ARG A 256 -48.89 -12.51 21.91
CA ARG A 256 -49.00 -11.05 22.05
C ARG A 256 -47.95 -10.33 21.20
N ASP A 257 -46.71 -10.83 21.22
CA ASP A 257 -45.61 -10.25 20.44
C ASP A 257 -45.91 -10.28 18.92
N VAL A 258 -46.58 -11.33 18.43
CA VAL A 258 -47.07 -11.40 17.03
C VAL A 258 -48.08 -10.29 16.74
N GLU A 259 -48.99 -10.00 17.67
CA GLU A 259 -50.01 -8.96 17.48
C GLU A 259 -49.38 -7.56 17.45
N ASP A 260 -48.45 -7.28 18.36
CA ASP A 260 -47.77 -5.99 18.44
C ASP A 260 -46.85 -5.75 17.24
N THR A 261 -46.09 -6.76 16.81
CA THR A 261 -45.22 -6.68 15.63
C THR A 261 -46.03 -6.60 14.33
N ALA A 262 -47.16 -7.28 14.23
CA ALA A 262 -48.06 -7.15 13.07
C ALA A 262 -48.67 -5.74 12.99
N ARG A 263 -49.00 -5.11 14.13
CA ARG A 263 -49.47 -3.72 14.18
C ARG A 263 -48.37 -2.74 13.76
N ALA A 264 -47.13 -2.96 14.19
CA ALA A 264 -45.97 -2.15 13.80
C ALA A 264 -45.65 -2.28 12.30
N SER A 265 -45.70 -3.49 11.73
CA SER A 265 -45.55 -3.76 10.29
C SER A 265 -46.62 -3.03 9.48
N ALA A 266 -47.90 -3.12 9.89
CA ALA A 266 -48.99 -2.40 9.23
C ALA A 266 -48.82 -0.87 9.28
N ALA A 267 -48.39 -0.31 10.42
CA ALA A 267 -48.12 1.11 10.56
C ALA A 267 -46.95 1.59 9.67
N ALA A 268 -45.87 0.81 9.61
CA ALA A 268 -44.72 1.13 8.76
C ALA A 268 -45.06 1.03 7.26
N GLN A 269 -45.92 0.09 6.88
CA GLN A 269 -46.40 -0.04 5.49
C GLN A 269 -47.22 1.18 5.05
N VAL A 270 -48.04 1.74 5.95
CA VAL A 270 -48.78 2.99 5.69
C VAL A 270 -47.83 4.17 5.45
N GLU A 271 -46.75 4.27 6.23
CA GLU A 271 -45.74 5.34 6.07
C GLU A 271 -44.94 5.21 4.77
N ILE A 272 -44.64 4.00 4.29
CA ILE A 272 -44.07 3.80 2.94
C ILE A 272 -45.02 4.32 1.88
N THR A 273 -46.29 3.91 1.90
CA THR A 273 -47.27 4.32 0.89
C THR A 273 -47.46 5.84 0.89
N ARG A 274 -47.43 6.47 2.07
CA ARG A 274 -47.47 7.93 2.22
C ARG A 274 -46.24 8.61 1.61
N ALA A 275 -45.03 8.09 1.89
CA ALA A 275 -43.80 8.64 1.35
C ALA A 275 -43.68 8.44 -0.17
N GLU A 276 -44.13 7.30 -0.71
CA GLU A 276 -44.18 7.05 -2.15
C GLU A 276 -45.18 7.96 -2.88
N ALA A 277 -46.34 8.23 -2.27
CA ALA A 277 -47.32 9.16 -2.82
C ALA A 277 -46.82 10.62 -2.87
N ALA A 278 -45.86 11.00 -2.01
CA ALA A 278 -45.27 12.33 -1.99
C ALA A 278 -44.18 12.54 -3.07
N MET A 279 -43.65 11.48 -3.68
CA MET A 279 -42.53 11.56 -4.64
C MET A 279 -42.86 12.20 -6.01
N PRO A 280 -43.99 11.86 -6.69
CA PRO A 280 -44.30 12.43 -7.99
C PRO A 280 -44.34 13.96 -8.04
N PRO A 281 -45.02 14.69 -7.12
CA PRO A 281 -45.05 16.16 -7.18
C PRO A 281 -43.68 16.81 -6.92
N LEU A 282 -42.83 16.19 -6.07
CA LEU A 282 -41.47 16.69 -5.82
C LEU A 282 -40.57 16.54 -7.06
N ARG A 283 -40.68 15.41 -7.77
CA ARG A 283 -39.94 15.17 -9.01
C ARG A 283 -40.39 16.09 -10.14
N GLU A 284 -41.70 16.32 -10.25
CA GLU A 284 -42.28 17.22 -11.24
C GLU A 284 -41.80 18.66 -11.01
N GLU A 285 -41.84 19.16 -9.77
CA GLU A 285 -41.36 20.51 -9.45
C GLU A 285 -39.85 20.65 -9.68
N ALA A 286 -39.03 19.65 -9.34
CA ALA A 286 -37.60 19.67 -9.61
C ALA A 286 -37.29 19.68 -11.13
N ALA A 287 -38.03 18.90 -11.92
CA ALA A 287 -37.90 18.88 -13.38
C ALA A 287 -38.31 20.22 -14.01
N ILE A 288 -39.43 20.81 -13.55
CA ILE A 288 -39.90 22.12 -14.01
C ILE A 288 -38.87 23.21 -13.67
N ALA A 289 -38.38 23.25 -12.43
CA ALA A 289 -37.41 24.25 -11.99
C ALA A 289 -36.08 24.14 -12.77
N GLN A 290 -35.62 22.91 -13.05
CA GLN A 290 -34.43 22.67 -13.87
C GLN A 290 -34.64 23.10 -15.34
N ALA A 291 -35.81 22.84 -15.93
CA ALA A 291 -36.13 23.25 -17.28
C ALA A 291 -36.20 24.77 -17.43
N VAL A 292 -36.82 25.47 -16.48
CA VAL A 292 -36.90 26.94 -16.44
C VAL A 292 -35.51 27.56 -16.32
N LEU A 293 -34.66 27.04 -15.42
CA LEU A 293 -33.27 27.51 -15.28
C LEU A 293 -32.47 27.31 -16.57
N GLY A 294 -32.60 26.14 -17.21
CA GLY A 294 -31.92 25.86 -18.49
C GLY A 294 -32.36 26.79 -19.61
N GLN A 295 -33.65 27.11 -19.70
CA GLN A 295 -34.16 28.06 -20.70
C GLN A 295 -33.62 29.48 -20.46
N LEU A 296 -33.60 29.95 -19.21
CA LEU A 296 -33.09 31.27 -18.84
C LEU A 296 -31.56 31.37 -19.03
N ALA A 297 -30.81 30.29 -18.79
CA ALA A 297 -29.37 30.22 -19.06
C ALA A 297 -29.05 30.51 -20.52
N ILE A 298 -29.79 29.87 -21.44
CA ILE A 298 -29.62 30.05 -22.90
C ILE A 298 -29.97 31.48 -23.30
N GLN A 299 -31.04 32.05 -22.72
CA GLN A 299 -31.45 33.42 -23.01
C GLN A 299 -30.42 34.45 -22.51
N LYS A 300 -29.86 34.24 -21.31
CA LYS A 300 -28.78 35.04 -20.71
C LYS A 300 -27.52 35.01 -21.58
N ASP A 301 -26.97 33.84 -21.90
CA ASP A 301 -25.76 33.70 -22.71
C ASP A 301 -25.94 34.32 -24.10
N ARG A 302 -27.12 34.13 -24.72
CA ARG A 302 -27.44 34.78 -26.00
C ARG A 302 -27.51 36.31 -25.88
N ALA A 303 -27.98 36.86 -24.77
CA ALA A 303 -28.04 38.29 -24.53
C ALA A 303 -26.65 38.89 -24.23
N GLU A 304 -25.82 38.20 -23.45
CA GLU A 304 -24.44 38.59 -23.14
C GLU A 304 -23.59 38.70 -24.41
N ARG A 305 -23.57 37.66 -25.24
CA ARG A 305 -22.83 37.67 -26.52
C ARG A 305 -23.28 38.79 -27.45
N LYS A 306 -24.58 39.10 -27.47
CA LYS A 306 -25.11 40.22 -28.25
C LYS A 306 -24.68 41.57 -27.70
N ALA A 307 -24.66 41.73 -26.37
CA ALA A 307 -24.21 42.97 -25.72
C ALA A 307 -22.71 43.20 -25.97
N GLU A 308 -21.88 42.17 -25.84
CA GLU A 308 -20.44 42.22 -26.12
C GLU A 308 -20.16 42.56 -27.59
N ALA A 309 -20.84 41.90 -28.52
CA ALA A 309 -20.71 42.19 -29.95
C ALA A 309 -21.12 43.64 -30.29
N ALA A 310 -22.18 44.16 -29.66
CA ALA A 310 -22.62 45.54 -29.86
C ALA A 310 -21.61 46.57 -29.31
N VAL A 311 -20.98 46.30 -28.16
CA VAL A 311 -19.91 47.16 -27.60
C VAL A 311 -18.68 47.14 -28.49
N ALA A 312 -18.25 45.96 -28.95
CA ALA A 312 -17.09 45.81 -29.83
C ALA A 312 -17.31 46.50 -31.18
N GLU A 313 -18.51 46.38 -31.76
CA GLU A 313 -18.88 47.04 -33.01
C GLU A 313 -18.89 48.57 -32.85
N PHE A 314 -19.44 49.10 -31.76
CA PHE A 314 -19.42 50.53 -31.46
C PHE A 314 -17.98 51.06 -31.30
N GLN A 315 -17.12 50.35 -30.57
CA GLN A 315 -15.71 50.72 -30.39
C GLN A 315 -14.93 50.70 -31.71
N ARG A 316 -15.14 49.68 -32.56
CA ARG A 316 -14.51 49.57 -33.88
C ARG A 316 -14.91 50.74 -34.76
N LEU A 317 -16.21 51.01 -34.88
CA LEU A 317 -16.74 52.11 -35.70
C LEU A 317 -16.28 53.49 -35.19
N SER A 318 -16.17 53.66 -33.86
CA SER A 318 -15.64 54.89 -33.26
C SER A 318 -14.16 55.09 -33.58
N ALA A 319 -13.35 54.02 -33.55
CA ALA A 319 -11.94 54.07 -33.91
C ALA A 319 -11.73 54.30 -35.42
N ASP A 320 -12.55 53.67 -36.25
CA ASP A 320 -12.53 53.86 -37.71
C ASP A 320 -12.87 55.31 -38.08
N LEU A 321 -13.90 55.90 -37.45
CA LEU A 321 -14.26 57.31 -37.68
C LEU A 321 -13.15 58.27 -37.24
N ALA A 322 -12.55 58.05 -36.08
CA ALA A 322 -11.43 58.86 -35.59
C ALA A 322 -10.21 58.80 -36.53
N ARG A 323 -9.87 57.60 -37.03
CA ARG A 323 -8.79 57.43 -38.01
C ARG A 323 -9.08 58.19 -39.31
N ILE A 324 -10.30 58.08 -39.83
CA ILE A 324 -10.71 58.81 -41.05
C ILE A 324 -10.64 60.33 -40.82
N ASP A 325 -11.04 60.82 -39.64
CA ASP A 325 -10.96 62.24 -39.28
C ASP A 325 -9.51 62.76 -39.19
N ASP A 326 -8.60 61.96 -38.62
CA ASP A 326 -7.18 62.29 -38.59
C ASP A 326 -6.55 62.30 -39.99
N ASP A 327 -6.87 61.30 -40.82
CA ASP A 327 -6.39 61.21 -42.21
C ASP A 327 -6.89 62.38 -43.05
N ARG A 328 -8.17 62.77 -42.87
CA ARG A 328 -8.77 63.92 -43.53
C ARG A 328 -8.09 65.23 -43.11
N THR A 329 -7.82 65.40 -41.82
CA THR A 329 -7.15 66.61 -41.30
C THR A 329 -5.73 66.74 -41.88
N ARG A 330 -5.00 65.63 -41.96
CA ARG A 330 -3.65 65.59 -42.56
C ARG A 330 -3.66 65.94 -44.05
N GLU A 331 -4.59 65.38 -44.82
CA GLU A 331 -4.70 65.67 -46.26
C GLU A 331 -5.21 67.10 -46.53
N ALA A 332 -6.13 67.61 -45.71
CA ALA A 332 -6.58 69.01 -45.80
C ALA A 332 -5.45 70.01 -45.51
N GLN A 333 -4.61 69.74 -44.49
CA GLN A 333 -3.43 70.55 -44.21
C GLN A 333 -2.44 70.51 -45.39
N THR A 334 -2.21 69.33 -45.96
CA THR A 334 -1.33 69.17 -47.14
C THR A 334 -1.85 69.95 -48.34
N GLN A 335 -3.17 69.98 -48.55
CA GLN A 335 -3.80 70.76 -49.61
C GLN A 335 -3.67 72.28 -49.38
N GLN A 336 -3.82 72.74 -48.14
CA GLN A 336 -3.68 74.15 -47.78
C GLN A 336 -2.22 74.64 -47.88
N ASP A 337 -1.27 73.82 -47.45
CA ASP A 337 0.17 74.09 -47.57
C ASP A 337 0.57 74.18 -49.04
N ALA A 338 0.09 73.26 -49.89
CA ALA A 338 0.33 73.29 -51.32
C ALA A 338 -0.28 74.52 -52.00
N ALA A 339 -1.50 74.93 -51.62
CA ALA A 339 -2.14 76.14 -52.16
C ALA A 339 -1.37 77.42 -51.77
N SER A 340 -0.90 77.50 -50.53
CA SER A 340 -0.11 78.64 -50.03
C SER A 340 1.25 78.73 -50.71
N ALA A 341 1.91 77.58 -50.94
CA ALA A 341 3.17 77.50 -51.66
C ALA A 341 3.03 77.93 -53.12
N LEU A 342 1.98 77.50 -53.82
CA LEU A 342 1.70 77.89 -55.20
C LEU A 342 1.49 79.40 -55.35
N ALA A 343 0.66 80.00 -54.50
CA ALA A 343 0.38 81.43 -54.53
C ALA A 343 1.64 82.29 -54.32
N ARG A 344 2.56 81.85 -53.44
CA ARG A 344 3.85 82.52 -53.24
C ARG A 344 4.76 82.38 -54.47
N LEU A 345 4.86 81.17 -55.02
CA LEU A 345 5.72 80.89 -56.18
C LEU A 345 5.26 81.64 -57.44
N ASP A 346 3.95 81.80 -57.64
CA ASP A 346 3.39 82.58 -58.75
C ASP A 346 3.81 84.06 -58.69
N ALA A 347 3.78 84.67 -57.50
CA ALA A 347 4.20 86.06 -57.31
C ALA A 347 5.71 86.24 -57.58
N GLU A 348 6.55 85.32 -57.09
CA GLU A 348 8.01 85.36 -57.28
C GLU A 348 8.42 85.13 -58.75
N LEU A 349 7.70 84.29 -59.49
CA LEU A 349 7.96 84.03 -60.91
C LEU A 349 7.77 85.27 -61.79
N VAL A 350 6.77 86.10 -61.50
CA VAL A 350 6.51 87.34 -62.24
C VAL A 350 7.67 88.33 -62.07
N GLU A 351 8.18 88.48 -60.85
CA GLU A 351 9.23 89.45 -60.52
C GLU A 351 10.58 89.07 -61.15
N ILE A 352 10.99 87.79 -61.05
CA ILE A 352 12.29 87.33 -61.57
C ILE A 352 12.37 87.37 -63.10
N ARG A 353 11.25 87.07 -63.82
CA ARG A 353 11.22 87.17 -65.29
C ARG A 353 11.49 88.59 -65.79
N ALA A 354 11.01 89.60 -65.09
CA ALA A 354 11.26 91.00 -65.44
C ALA A 354 12.73 91.42 -65.22
N MET A 355 13.38 90.90 -64.17
CA MET A 355 14.79 91.23 -63.85
C MET A 355 15.83 90.60 -64.79
N VAL A 356 15.50 89.48 -65.45
CA VAL A 356 16.39 88.80 -66.41
C VAL A 356 16.52 89.61 -67.71
N ALA A 357 15.47 90.31 -68.14
CA ALA A 357 15.42 90.97 -69.45
C ALA A 357 16.22 92.29 -69.58
N ALA A 358 16.79 92.84 -68.49
CA ALA A 358 17.28 94.23 -68.43
C ALA A 358 18.80 94.44 -68.15
N ALA A 359 19.71 93.45 -68.30
CA ALA A 359 21.11 93.52 -67.82
C ALA A 359 22.22 93.75 -68.90
N PRO A 360 23.31 94.53 -68.65
CA PRO A 360 24.44 94.76 -69.58
C PRO A 360 25.56 93.67 -69.56
N GLU A 361 26.48 93.64 -70.55
CA GLU A 361 27.52 92.59 -70.73
C GLU A 361 28.99 93.04 -70.46
N ARG A 362 29.61 92.59 -69.34
CA ARG A 362 31.06 92.80 -69.02
C ARG A 362 31.86 91.51 -68.71
N GLY A 363 31.32 90.32 -69.00
CA GLY A 363 31.86 89.02 -68.58
C GLY A 363 33.22 88.53 -69.16
N PRO A 364 33.56 88.72 -70.45
CA PRO A 364 34.73 88.07 -71.04
C PRO A 364 36.10 88.61 -70.58
N GLU A 365 36.20 89.89 -70.19
CA GLU A 365 37.46 90.49 -69.70
C GLU A 365 37.85 90.00 -68.29
N LEU A 366 36.88 89.86 -67.39
CA LEU A 366 37.10 89.39 -66.02
C LEU A 366 37.47 87.89 -65.99
N ALA A 367 37.05 87.13 -66.99
CA ALA A 367 37.28 85.68 -67.09
C ALA A 367 38.75 85.33 -67.34
N ALA A 368 39.44 86.14 -68.13
CA ALA A 368 40.85 85.95 -68.44
C ALA A 368 41.75 86.23 -67.22
N ALA A 369 41.45 87.28 -66.45
CA ALA A 369 42.25 87.66 -65.28
C ALA A 369 42.16 86.67 -64.11
N ALA A 370 40.99 86.05 -63.87
CA ALA A 370 40.82 85.06 -62.81
C ALA A 370 41.51 83.73 -63.12
N LYS A 371 41.56 83.31 -64.39
CA LYS A 371 42.18 82.06 -64.82
C LYS A 371 43.69 82.03 -64.52
N THR A 372 44.40 83.11 -64.85
CA THR A 372 45.85 83.22 -64.62
C THR A 372 46.22 83.22 -63.13
N ALA A 373 45.39 83.82 -62.27
CA ALA A 373 45.64 83.83 -60.83
C ALA A 373 45.33 82.48 -60.16
N GLU A 374 44.34 81.73 -60.64
CA GLU A 374 43.96 80.41 -60.10
C GLU A 374 45.00 79.32 -60.43
N GLU A 375 45.62 79.36 -61.61
CA GLU A 375 46.68 78.42 -62.01
C GLU A 375 47.90 78.53 -61.05
N ALA A 376 48.31 79.75 -60.70
CA ALA A 376 49.40 79.99 -59.74
C ALA A 376 49.08 79.57 -58.29
N ARG A 377 47.81 79.62 -57.88
CA ARG A 377 47.35 79.11 -56.57
C ARG A 377 47.34 77.59 -56.52
N ALA A 378 46.86 76.93 -57.57
CA ALA A 378 46.76 75.47 -57.64
C ALA A 378 48.14 74.80 -57.51
N ASP A 379 49.16 75.37 -58.15
CA ASP A 379 50.54 74.85 -58.09
C ASP A 379 51.15 74.94 -56.68
N ALA A 380 50.90 76.03 -55.95
CA ALA A 380 51.43 76.23 -54.60
C ALA A 380 50.68 75.42 -53.53
N GLU A 381 49.38 75.18 -53.68
CA GLU A 381 48.58 74.35 -52.76
C GLU A 381 48.86 72.85 -52.92
N ALA A 382 49.15 72.38 -54.13
CA ALA A 382 49.45 70.97 -54.41
C ALA A 382 50.69 70.47 -53.62
N VAL A 383 51.69 71.34 -53.42
CA VAL A 383 52.91 71.02 -52.65
C VAL A 383 52.63 70.91 -51.14
N VAL A 384 51.73 71.73 -50.59
CA VAL A 384 51.30 71.65 -49.18
C VAL A 384 50.45 70.41 -48.92
N GLU A 385 49.52 70.12 -49.83
CA GLU A 385 48.62 68.96 -49.74
C GLU A 385 49.41 67.64 -49.75
N GLN A 386 50.42 67.51 -50.62
CA GLN A 386 51.27 66.31 -50.69
C GLN A 386 52.05 66.03 -49.40
N LEU A 387 52.61 67.08 -48.77
CA LEU A 387 53.41 66.93 -47.55
C LEU A 387 52.54 66.77 -46.30
N ALA A 388 51.38 67.45 -46.22
CA ALA A 388 50.42 67.31 -45.12
C ALA A 388 49.72 65.94 -45.12
N ALA A 389 49.32 65.44 -46.30
CA ALA A 389 48.68 64.15 -46.45
C ALA A 389 49.60 62.99 -46.04
N ARG A 390 50.91 63.08 -46.35
CA ARG A 390 51.90 62.08 -45.92
C ARG A 390 52.11 62.04 -44.41
N ALA A 391 52.17 63.18 -43.74
CA ALA A 391 52.35 63.24 -42.28
C ALA A 391 51.09 62.80 -41.50
N ALA A 392 49.90 63.19 -41.96
CA ALA A 392 48.64 62.80 -41.31
C ALA A 392 48.28 61.32 -41.51
N ALA A 393 48.63 60.74 -42.66
CA ALA A 393 48.37 59.33 -42.96
C ALA A 393 49.16 58.37 -42.05
N GLU A 394 50.41 58.73 -41.69
CA GLU A 394 51.25 57.88 -40.83
C GLU A 394 50.81 57.92 -39.35
N ASP A 395 50.44 59.09 -38.81
CA ASP A 395 50.00 59.20 -37.40
C ASP A 395 48.58 58.63 -37.18
N ALA A 396 47.69 58.77 -38.18
CA ALA A 396 46.36 58.15 -38.15
C ALA A 396 46.42 56.61 -38.25
N ARG A 397 47.35 56.06 -39.03
CA ARG A 397 47.59 54.61 -39.13
C ARG A 397 47.99 53.99 -37.79
N ALA A 398 48.92 54.63 -37.07
CA ALA A 398 49.40 54.13 -35.79
C ALA A 398 48.30 54.11 -34.70
N ARG A 399 47.48 55.17 -34.60
CA ARG A 399 46.38 55.26 -33.61
C ARG A 399 45.22 54.34 -33.95
N ALA A 400 44.85 54.21 -35.23
CA ALA A 400 43.80 53.31 -35.68
C ALA A 400 44.15 51.82 -35.48
N ALA A 401 45.43 51.45 -35.59
CA ALA A 401 45.90 50.08 -35.33
C ALA A 401 45.88 49.74 -33.82
N ALA A 402 46.13 50.71 -32.94
CA ALA A 402 46.08 50.51 -31.49
C ALA A 402 44.64 50.32 -30.96
N SER A 403 43.68 51.10 -31.44
CA SER A 403 42.25 50.97 -31.05
C SER A 403 41.66 49.63 -31.51
N ARG A 404 41.92 49.23 -32.77
CA ARG A 404 41.43 47.97 -33.32
C ARG A 404 41.94 46.74 -32.57
N LEU A 405 43.15 46.80 -31.99
CA LEU A 405 43.68 45.72 -31.16
C LEU A 405 42.90 45.57 -29.85
N ALA A 406 42.61 46.67 -29.16
CA ALA A 406 41.86 46.65 -27.90
C ALA A 406 40.43 46.11 -28.09
N ASP A 407 39.77 46.47 -29.20
CA ASP A 407 38.44 45.99 -29.54
C ASP A 407 38.42 44.49 -29.85
N ALA A 408 39.45 43.98 -30.55
CA ALA A 408 39.59 42.55 -30.86
C ALA A 408 39.86 41.71 -29.60
N GLU A 409 40.68 42.20 -28.67
CA GLU A 409 40.96 41.53 -27.39
C GLU A 409 39.70 41.49 -26.49
N GLY A 410 38.95 42.60 -26.43
CA GLY A 410 37.68 42.67 -25.71
C GLY A 410 36.57 41.80 -26.31
N ARG A 411 36.57 41.58 -27.63
CA ARG A 411 35.64 40.66 -28.30
C ARG A 411 35.96 39.20 -27.96
N LEU A 412 37.22 38.79 -28.07
CA LEU A 412 37.68 37.43 -27.74
C LEU A 412 37.39 37.05 -26.28
N SER A 413 37.67 37.96 -25.33
CA SER A 413 37.43 37.71 -23.91
C SER A 413 35.95 37.42 -23.58
N ARG A 414 35.02 38.10 -24.28
CA ARG A 414 33.58 37.90 -24.09
C ARG A 414 33.08 36.57 -24.66
N THR A 415 33.56 36.17 -25.84
CA THR A 415 33.21 34.87 -26.44
C THR A 415 33.76 33.68 -25.65
N VAL A 416 34.97 33.78 -25.10
CA VAL A 416 35.53 32.74 -24.21
C VAL A 416 34.63 32.52 -22.99
N ARG A 417 34.24 33.60 -22.29
CA ARG A 417 33.36 33.49 -21.11
C ARG A 417 31.99 32.89 -21.44
N ALA A 418 31.39 33.29 -22.56
CA ALA A 418 30.10 32.76 -22.99
C ALA A 418 30.19 31.27 -23.37
N LEU A 419 31.30 30.85 -24.00
CA LEU A 419 31.57 29.46 -24.35
C LEU A 419 31.78 28.57 -23.12
N ASP A 420 32.58 29.03 -22.15
CA ASP A 420 32.85 28.29 -20.93
C ASP A 420 31.58 28.12 -20.08
N GLN A 421 30.74 29.15 -20.02
CA GLN A 421 29.44 29.08 -19.35
C GLN A 421 28.51 28.05 -20.03
N ALA A 422 28.39 28.06 -21.35
CA ALA A 422 27.56 27.10 -22.08
C ALA A 422 28.05 25.64 -21.91
N LYS A 423 29.37 25.42 -21.89
CA LYS A 423 29.97 24.10 -21.61
C LYS A 423 29.71 23.63 -20.18
N ALA A 424 29.79 24.53 -19.19
CA ALA A 424 29.49 24.21 -17.80
C ALA A 424 28.01 23.83 -17.60
N GLU A 425 27.09 24.57 -18.23
CA GLU A 425 25.66 24.27 -18.22
C GLU A 425 25.35 22.93 -18.92
N ARG A 426 26.05 22.60 -20.01
CA ARG A 426 25.94 21.30 -20.68
C ARG A 426 26.46 20.13 -19.82
N GLY A 427 27.57 20.33 -19.12
CA GLY A 427 28.14 19.33 -18.21
C GLY A 427 27.27 19.06 -16.98
N ALA A 428 26.46 20.03 -16.55
CA ALA A 428 25.56 19.91 -15.40
C ALA A 428 24.26 19.12 -15.70
N LEU A 429 23.91 18.86 -16.96
CA LEU A 429 22.65 18.21 -17.36
C LEU A 429 22.58 16.69 -17.08
N GLY A 430 23.67 16.06 -16.63
CA GLY A 430 23.71 14.62 -16.32
C GLY A 430 23.54 13.71 -17.55
N PRO A 431 23.48 12.38 -17.37
CA PRO A 431 23.30 11.43 -18.48
C PRO A 431 21.90 11.55 -19.13
N GLU A 432 21.85 11.34 -20.46
CA GLU A 432 20.62 11.42 -21.29
C GLU A 432 19.57 10.36 -20.93
N THR A 433 20.01 9.18 -20.52
CA THR A 433 19.15 8.08 -20.10
C THR A 433 19.20 7.89 -18.60
N ASP A 434 18.02 8.04 -17.97
CA ASP A 434 17.82 7.76 -16.56
C ASP A 434 17.73 6.24 -16.33
N PRO A 435 18.61 5.62 -15.52
CA PRO A 435 18.53 4.19 -15.20
C PRO A 435 17.18 3.79 -14.59
N ALA A 436 16.49 4.72 -13.91
CA ALA A 436 15.17 4.50 -13.35
C ALA A 436 14.08 4.28 -14.41
N ALA A 437 14.29 4.73 -15.66
CA ALA A 437 13.32 4.54 -16.74
C ALA A 437 13.22 3.07 -17.18
N ALA A 438 14.33 2.31 -17.11
CA ALA A 438 14.31 0.88 -17.41
C ALA A 438 13.50 0.10 -16.36
N ASP A 439 13.69 0.42 -15.07
CA ASP A 439 12.94 -0.17 -13.97
C ASP A 439 11.44 0.18 -14.05
N ALA A 440 11.10 1.44 -14.37
CA ALA A 440 9.71 1.86 -14.56
C ALA A 440 9.02 1.13 -15.73
N ARG A 441 9.73 0.92 -16.86
CA ARG A 441 9.20 0.12 -17.99
C ARG A 441 9.01 -1.35 -17.62
N GLN A 442 9.91 -1.92 -16.82
CA GLN A 442 9.76 -3.28 -16.33
C GLN A 442 8.55 -3.41 -15.39
N ARG A 443 8.34 -2.45 -14.49
CA ARG A 443 7.16 -2.39 -13.63
C ARG A 443 5.86 -2.25 -14.43
N LEU A 444 5.88 -1.46 -15.50
CA LEU A 444 4.76 -1.35 -16.45
C LEU A 444 4.44 -2.69 -17.11
N ALA A 445 5.45 -3.39 -17.66
CA ALA A 445 5.25 -4.70 -18.27
C ALA A 445 4.71 -5.73 -17.26
N ASN A 446 5.20 -5.72 -16.02
CA ASN A 446 4.71 -6.58 -14.95
C ASN A 446 3.24 -6.26 -14.58
N ALA A 447 2.87 -4.99 -14.53
CA ALA A 447 1.49 -4.56 -14.25
C ALA A 447 0.52 -4.91 -15.38
N GLU A 448 0.94 -4.79 -16.65
CA GLU A 448 0.16 -5.24 -17.82
C GLU A 448 -0.08 -6.75 -17.77
N SER A 449 0.96 -7.54 -17.46
CA SER A 449 0.85 -8.98 -17.30
C SER A 449 -0.07 -9.38 -16.12
N ALA A 450 0.03 -8.68 -14.99
CA ALA A 450 -0.83 -8.92 -13.83
C ALA A 450 -2.29 -8.61 -14.12
N LEU A 451 -2.59 -7.52 -14.85
CA LEU A 451 -3.95 -7.18 -15.26
C LEU A 451 -4.53 -8.21 -16.23
N ALA A 452 -3.73 -8.66 -17.21
CA ALA A 452 -4.14 -9.71 -18.13
C ALA A 452 -4.49 -11.01 -17.37
N ALA A 453 -3.62 -11.45 -16.46
CA ALA A 453 -3.86 -12.63 -15.63
C ALA A 453 -5.11 -12.49 -14.74
N ALA A 454 -5.33 -11.31 -14.14
CA ALA A 454 -6.50 -11.04 -13.31
C ALA A 454 -7.81 -11.08 -14.12
N ARG A 455 -7.82 -10.52 -15.34
CA ARG A 455 -8.98 -10.58 -16.24
C ARG A 455 -9.28 -12.00 -16.71
N THR A 456 -8.26 -12.75 -17.14
CA THR A 456 -8.45 -14.16 -17.52
C THR A 456 -8.98 -15.01 -16.36
N ALA A 457 -8.49 -14.78 -15.14
CA ALA A 457 -8.99 -15.49 -13.97
C ALA A 457 -10.43 -15.12 -13.60
N LEU A 458 -10.84 -13.86 -13.82
CA LEU A 458 -12.23 -13.43 -13.65
C LEU A 458 -13.15 -14.07 -14.70
N GLU A 459 -12.76 -14.05 -15.97
CA GLU A 459 -13.52 -14.60 -17.08
C GLU A 459 -13.71 -16.14 -16.96
N ALA A 460 -12.68 -16.84 -16.50
CA ALA A 460 -12.76 -18.25 -16.15
C ALA A 460 -13.76 -18.52 -15.00
N ALA A 461 -13.76 -17.68 -13.96
CA ALA A 461 -14.69 -17.81 -12.84
C ALA A 461 -16.15 -17.48 -13.23
N GLU A 462 -16.36 -16.52 -14.13
CA GLU A 462 -17.69 -16.22 -14.69
C GLU A 462 -18.22 -17.37 -15.55
N THR A 463 -17.35 -18.00 -16.34
CA THR A 463 -17.69 -19.19 -17.13
C THR A 463 -18.08 -20.35 -16.22
N GLU A 464 -17.26 -20.65 -15.20
CA GLU A 464 -17.54 -21.72 -14.25
C GLU A 464 -18.82 -21.48 -13.44
N ARG A 465 -19.12 -20.22 -13.06
CA ARG A 465 -20.40 -19.87 -12.42
C ARG A 465 -21.58 -20.16 -13.34
N THR A 466 -21.44 -19.82 -14.63
CA THR A 466 -22.50 -20.02 -15.62
C THR A 466 -22.78 -21.51 -15.82
N GLU A 467 -21.74 -22.32 -16.04
CA GLU A 467 -21.85 -23.77 -16.13
C GLU A 467 -22.46 -24.40 -14.87
N ALA A 468 -22.03 -23.96 -13.68
CA ALA A 468 -22.58 -24.45 -12.42
C ALA A 468 -24.05 -24.06 -12.23
N THR A 469 -24.46 -22.89 -12.70
CA THR A 469 -25.88 -22.43 -12.67
C THR A 469 -26.75 -23.31 -13.56
N GLU A 470 -26.28 -23.62 -14.78
CA GLU A 470 -27.00 -24.49 -15.71
C GLU A 470 -27.14 -25.92 -15.16
N GLN A 471 -26.06 -26.48 -14.59
CA GLN A 471 -26.09 -27.81 -13.98
C GLN A 471 -27.01 -27.87 -12.76
N GLU A 472 -27.02 -26.84 -11.92
CA GLU A 472 -27.93 -26.76 -10.77
C GLU A 472 -29.40 -26.67 -11.22
N ALA A 473 -29.69 -25.84 -12.22
CA ALA A 473 -31.05 -25.70 -12.77
C ALA A 473 -31.57 -27.01 -13.37
N MET A 474 -30.73 -27.73 -14.13
CA MET A 474 -31.07 -29.06 -14.68
C MET A 474 -31.32 -30.08 -13.56
N ALA A 475 -30.42 -30.15 -12.57
CA ALA A 475 -30.57 -31.06 -11.44
C ALA A 475 -31.83 -30.75 -10.61
N ARG A 476 -32.17 -29.47 -10.44
CA ARG A 476 -33.36 -29.01 -9.72
C ARG A 476 -34.64 -29.38 -10.43
N GLN A 477 -34.71 -29.20 -11.76
CA GLN A 477 -35.86 -29.62 -12.55
C GLN A 477 -36.09 -31.13 -12.46
N LEU A 478 -35.02 -31.92 -12.58
CA LEU A 478 -35.11 -33.38 -12.52
C LEU A 478 -35.52 -33.89 -11.14
N ALA A 479 -34.94 -33.32 -10.07
CA ALA A 479 -35.31 -33.64 -8.69
C ALA A 479 -36.78 -33.32 -8.42
N ARG A 480 -37.24 -32.11 -8.80
CA ARG A 480 -38.64 -31.70 -8.63
C ARG A 480 -39.62 -32.58 -9.40
N SER A 481 -39.29 -32.96 -10.64
CA SER A 481 -40.12 -33.85 -11.46
C SER A 481 -40.32 -35.22 -10.80
N LEU A 482 -39.24 -35.83 -10.30
CA LEU A 482 -39.30 -37.13 -9.64
C LEU A 482 -39.96 -37.05 -8.25
N GLU A 483 -39.77 -35.96 -7.53
CA GLU A 483 -40.40 -35.73 -6.23
C GLU A 483 -41.92 -35.50 -6.37
N ASP A 484 -42.35 -34.74 -7.38
CA ASP A 484 -43.76 -34.58 -7.73
C ASP A 484 -44.40 -35.92 -8.15
N GLN A 485 -43.70 -36.72 -8.96
CA GLN A 485 -44.16 -38.07 -9.34
C GLN A 485 -44.29 -38.99 -8.11
N LEU A 486 -43.29 -39.00 -7.24
CA LEU A 486 -43.29 -39.78 -6.00
C LEU A 486 -44.40 -39.33 -5.04
N GLY A 487 -44.64 -38.02 -4.94
CA GLY A 487 -45.72 -37.45 -4.13
C GLY A 487 -47.11 -37.87 -4.62
N ARG A 488 -47.33 -37.91 -5.94
CA ARG A 488 -48.57 -38.42 -6.55
C ARG A 488 -48.78 -39.90 -6.24
N LEU A 489 -47.76 -40.73 -6.48
CA LEU A 489 -47.83 -42.17 -6.22
C LEU A 489 -48.08 -42.46 -4.72
N ARG A 490 -47.39 -41.78 -3.81
CA ARG A 490 -47.61 -41.92 -2.36
C ARG A 490 -49.01 -41.50 -1.92
N THR A 491 -49.57 -40.46 -2.54
CA THR A 491 -50.94 -40.01 -2.26
C THR A 491 -51.97 -41.02 -2.77
N GLU A 492 -51.77 -41.58 -3.96
CA GLU A 492 -52.60 -42.64 -4.53
C GLU A 492 -52.54 -43.91 -3.67
N ALA A 493 -51.34 -44.36 -3.29
CA ALA A 493 -51.15 -45.51 -2.41
C ALA A 493 -51.82 -45.32 -1.05
N ARG A 494 -51.68 -44.15 -0.41
CA ARG A 494 -52.34 -43.84 0.86
C ARG A 494 -53.87 -43.81 0.73
N GLY A 495 -54.39 -43.29 -0.38
CA GLY A 495 -55.82 -43.30 -0.69
C GLY A 495 -56.37 -44.73 -0.84
N LEU A 496 -55.67 -45.56 -1.62
CA LEU A 496 -56.03 -46.96 -1.85
C LEU A 496 -55.88 -47.83 -0.58
N ALA A 497 -54.83 -47.63 0.21
CA ALA A 497 -54.61 -48.31 1.49
C ALA A 497 -55.73 -48.00 2.50
N ASN A 498 -56.18 -46.74 2.58
CA ASN A 498 -57.30 -46.35 3.45
C ASN A 498 -58.64 -46.98 3.02
N LEU A 499 -58.85 -47.17 1.71
CA LEU A 499 -60.07 -47.78 1.15
C LEU A 499 -60.08 -49.31 1.28
N THR A 500 -58.90 -49.94 1.29
CA THR A 500 -58.72 -51.40 1.37
C THR A 500 -58.44 -51.91 2.79
N ALA A 501 -58.31 -51.01 3.78
CA ALA A 501 -58.07 -51.37 5.17
C ALA A 501 -59.13 -52.33 5.73
N PRO A 502 -58.74 -53.38 6.47
CA PRO A 502 -59.66 -54.41 6.95
C PRO A 502 -60.67 -53.82 7.95
N ARG A 503 -61.96 -53.81 7.60
CA ARG A 503 -63.06 -53.58 8.55
C ARG A 503 -63.40 -54.88 9.29
N SER A 504 -62.46 -55.41 10.08
CA SER A 504 -62.78 -56.55 10.95
C SER A 504 -63.55 -56.07 12.17
N LYS A 505 -64.84 -56.40 12.26
CA LYS A 505 -65.64 -56.23 13.50
C LYS A 505 -65.37 -57.34 14.54
N SER A 506 -64.60 -58.38 14.20
CA SER A 506 -64.49 -59.63 14.97
C SER A 506 -63.05 -60.05 15.31
N GLY A 507 -62.01 -59.27 14.95
CA GLY A 507 -60.60 -59.55 15.28
C GLY A 507 -59.95 -60.66 14.44
N HIS A 508 -60.65 -61.24 13.46
CA HIS A 508 -60.14 -62.28 12.57
C HIS A 508 -60.05 -61.74 11.12
N ALA A 509 -59.03 -62.18 10.36
CA ALA A 509 -58.80 -61.73 8.99
C ALA A 509 -59.71 -62.46 7.99
N PRO A 510 -60.40 -61.74 7.08
CA PRO A 510 -61.25 -62.35 6.04
C PRO A 510 -60.43 -63.12 5.00
N ALA A 511 -61.05 -64.12 4.37
CA ALA A 511 -60.45 -64.91 3.30
C ALA A 511 -60.05 -64.05 2.10
N LEU A 512 -60.78 -62.95 1.84
CA LEU A 512 -60.43 -61.91 0.86
C LEU A 512 -58.96 -61.47 0.95
N ASP A 513 -58.41 -61.43 2.17
CA ASP A 513 -57.05 -60.95 2.39
C ASP A 513 -55.99 -61.96 1.92
N SER A 514 -56.35 -63.23 1.79
CA SER A 514 -55.44 -64.32 1.41
C SER A 514 -55.64 -64.81 -0.03
N VAL A 515 -56.45 -64.11 -0.83
CA VAL A 515 -56.75 -64.48 -2.22
C VAL A 515 -56.22 -63.44 -3.20
N SER A 516 -55.61 -63.92 -4.29
CA SER A 516 -55.08 -63.09 -5.38
C SER A 516 -55.46 -63.70 -6.73
N PRO A 517 -56.47 -63.16 -7.43
CA PRO A 517 -56.81 -63.58 -8.78
C PRO A 517 -55.77 -63.10 -9.80
N ASP A 518 -55.61 -63.83 -10.90
CA ASP A 518 -54.87 -63.35 -12.06
C ASP A 518 -55.55 -62.11 -12.69
N LYS A 519 -54.79 -61.30 -13.43
CA LYS A 519 -55.25 -60.03 -14.00
C LYS A 519 -56.52 -60.23 -14.84
N GLY A 520 -57.58 -59.48 -14.52
CA GLY A 520 -58.87 -59.53 -15.22
C GLY A 520 -59.88 -60.54 -14.65
N TYR A 521 -59.54 -61.31 -13.61
CA TYR A 521 -60.45 -62.30 -12.99
C TYR A 521 -61.02 -61.88 -11.63
N GLY A 522 -60.76 -60.64 -11.17
CA GLY A 522 -61.26 -60.14 -9.89
C GLY A 522 -62.80 -60.06 -9.81
N ALA A 523 -63.44 -59.58 -10.87
CA ALA A 523 -64.91 -59.54 -10.95
C ALA A 523 -65.52 -60.95 -11.01
N ALA A 524 -64.87 -61.88 -11.73
CA ALA A 524 -65.27 -63.29 -11.78
C ALA A 524 -65.19 -63.97 -10.39
N LEU A 525 -64.10 -63.74 -9.66
CA LEU A 525 -63.91 -64.27 -8.30
C LEU A 525 -64.92 -63.68 -7.30
N ALA A 526 -65.15 -62.37 -7.35
CA ALA A 526 -66.14 -61.71 -6.50
C ALA A 526 -67.58 -62.09 -6.87
N ALA A 527 -67.87 -62.36 -8.14
CA ALA A 527 -69.14 -62.90 -8.58
C ALA A 527 -69.36 -64.33 -8.03
N ALA A 528 -68.29 -65.14 -8.06
CA ALA A 528 -68.30 -66.53 -7.61
C ALA A 528 -68.47 -66.70 -6.10
N LEU A 529 -67.82 -65.87 -5.29
CA LEU A 529 -67.77 -66.04 -3.83
C LEU A 529 -68.59 -64.98 -3.07
N GLY A 530 -68.82 -63.79 -3.64
CA GLY A 530 -69.67 -62.77 -3.03
C GLY A 530 -69.24 -62.39 -1.61
N ASP A 531 -70.22 -62.33 -0.70
CA ASP A 531 -70.01 -62.04 0.72
C ASP A 531 -69.26 -63.16 1.46
N ASP A 532 -69.18 -64.36 0.87
CA ASP A 532 -68.42 -65.48 1.44
C ASP A 532 -66.90 -65.15 1.51
N LEU A 533 -66.41 -64.16 0.75
CA LEU A 533 -65.03 -63.67 0.84
C LEU A 533 -64.71 -62.95 2.15
N ASP A 534 -65.72 -62.42 2.85
CA ASP A 534 -65.54 -61.73 4.13
C ASP A 534 -65.48 -62.72 5.33
N ALA A 535 -65.73 -64.01 5.12
CA ALA A 535 -65.57 -65.06 6.13
C ALA A 535 -64.08 -65.32 6.41
N ALA A 536 -63.73 -65.64 7.66
CA ALA A 536 -62.32 -65.89 8.03
C ALA A 536 -61.82 -67.27 7.58
N LEU A 537 -60.51 -67.50 7.68
CA LEU A 537 -59.92 -68.84 7.54
C LEU A 537 -59.76 -69.55 8.91
N ASP A 538 -60.01 -68.85 10.01
CA ASP A 538 -59.92 -69.37 11.37
C ASP A 538 -61.26 -69.94 11.82
N SER A 539 -61.29 -71.20 12.25
CA SER A 539 -62.49 -71.89 12.73
C SER A 539 -63.09 -71.31 14.02
N ARG A 540 -62.37 -70.40 14.69
CA ARG A 540 -62.85 -69.65 15.86
C ARG A 540 -63.68 -68.43 15.49
N ALA A 541 -63.70 -68.03 14.21
CA ALA A 541 -64.51 -66.92 13.76
C ALA A 541 -66.00 -67.30 13.64
N PRO A 542 -66.94 -66.35 13.80
CA PRO A 542 -68.38 -66.60 13.66
C PRO A 542 -68.81 -67.11 12.27
N SER A 543 -68.00 -66.84 11.24
CA SER A 543 -68.17 -67.33 9.88
C SER A 543 -66.77 -67.61 9.32
N TYR A 544 -66.54 -68.84 8.86
CA TYR A 544 -65.22 -69.28 8.39
C TYR A 544 -65.29 -70.33 7.28
N TRP A 545 -64.19 -70.46 6.54
CA TRP A 545 -63.93 -71.55 5.60
C TRP A 545 -63.15 -72.66 6.28
N GLY A 546 -63.77 -73.84 6.44
CA GLY A 546 -63.15 -75.00 7.11
C GLY A 546 -62.39 -75.97 6.19
N GLY A 547 -62.41 -75.74 4.87
CA GLY A 547 -61.89 -76.67 3.87
C GLY A 547 -62.75 -77.92 3.66
N ALA A 548 -62.68 -78.48 2.46
CA ALA A 548 -63.30 -79.76 2.10
C ALA A 548 -62.53 -80.42 0.95
N GLU A 549 -62.46 -81.75 0.92
CA GLU A 549 -61.96 -82.48 -0.24
C GLU A 549 -63.14 -82.90 -1.11
N THR A 550 -63.20 -82.38 -2.33
CA THR A 550 -64.24 -82.71 -3.31
C THR A 550 -63.60 -83.05 -4.65
N PRO A 551 -63.98 -84.16 -5.30
CA PRO A 551 -63.48 -84.47 -6.64
C PRO A 551 -63.92 -83.38 -7.61
N ALA A 552 -62.98 -82.87 -8.42
CA ALA A 552 -63.26 -81.80 -9.36
C ALA A 552 -64.30 -82.26 -10.40
N PRO A 553 -65.35 -81.45 -10.69
CA PRO A 553 -66.35 -81.80 -11.69
C PRO A 553 -65.75 -81.70 -13.10
N THR A 554 -66.25 -82.53 -14.02
CA THR A 554 -65.92 -82.40 -15.44
C THR A 554 -66.71 -81.24 -16.03
N TRP A 555 -66.00 -80.22 -16.53
CA TRP A 555 -66.63 -79.03 -17.10
C TRP A 555 -67.07 -79.25 -18.57
N PRO A 556 -68.27 -78.76 -18.97
CA PRO A 556 -68.69 -78.77 -20.36
C PRO A 556 -67.78 -77.93 -21.27
N GLU A 557 -67.78 -78.24 -22.57
CA GLU A 557 -67.01 -77.50 -23.57
C GLU A 557 -67.40 -76.00 -23.58
N GLY A 558 -66.39 -75.13 -23.43
CA GLY A 558 -66.54 -73.69 -23.32
C GLY A 558 -66.44 -73.13 -21.89
N ALA A 559 -66.39 -73.98 -20.84
CA ALA A 559 -66.18 -73.55 -19.46
C ALA A 559 -64.78 -73.95 -18.94
N GLN A 560 -63.99 -72.97 -18.47
CA GLN A 560 -62.64 -73.18 -17.92
C GLN A 560 -62.67 -73.06 -16.40
N ALA A 561 -62.17 -74.04 -15.64
CA ALA A 561 -62.12 -73.96 -14.18
C ALA A 561 -61.42 -72.67 -13.69
N LEU A 562 -61.98 -72.01 -12.67
CA LEU A 562 -61.45 -70.76 -12.10
C LEU A 562 -60.26 -71.01 -11.17
N ALA A 563 -60.19 -72.17 -10.52
CA ALA A 563 -59.15 -72.51 -9.53
C ALA A 563 -57.69 -72.28 -9.99
N PRO A 564 -57.27 -72.62 -11.23
CA PRO A 564 -55.89 -72.38 -11.69
C PRO A 564 -55.54 -70.90 -11.90
N LEU A 565 -56.56 -70.04 -11.98
CA LEU A 565 -56.44 -68.61 -12.29
C LEU A 565 -56.49 -67.73 -11.04
N VAL A 566 -56.50 -68.35 -9.85
CA VAL A 566 -56.61 -67.67 -8.56
C VAL A 566 -55.68 -68.33 -7.56
N LYS A 567 -54.76 -67.55 -6.98
CA LYS A 567 -53.99 -68.00 -5.81
C LYS A 567 -54.87 -67.86 -4.58
N ALA A 568 -55.24 -68.99 -3.99
CA ALA A 568 -56.15 -69.04 -2.85
C ALA A 568 -55.67 -70.09 -1.82
N PRO A 569 -56.03 -69.91 -0.54
CA PRO A 569 -55.71 -70.86 0.52
C PRO A 569 -56.50 -72.18 0.35
N PRO A 570 -55.99 -73.31 0.87
CA PRO A 570 -56.55 -74.64 0.63
C PRO A 570 -58.02 -74.77 1.08
N GLU A 571 -58.45 -73.97 2.05
CA GLU A 571 -59.81 -73.95 2.58
C GLU A 571 -60.85 -73.53 1.52
N LEU A 572 -60.43 -72.79 0.48
CA LEU A 572 -61.28 -72.37 -0.64
C LEU A 572 -61.21 -73.32 -1.86
N ALA A 573 -60.33 -74.32 -1.85
CA ALA A 573 -60.04 -75.15 -3.00
C ALA A 573 -61.29 -75.87 -3.55
N ALA A 574 -62.11 -76.47 -2.68
CA ALA A 574 -63.36 -77.12 -3.07
C ALA A 574 -64.32 -76.15 -3.77
N ARG A 575 -64.44 -74.92 -3.25
CA ARG A 575 -65.36 -73.92 -3.80
C ARG A 575 -64.90 -73.39 -5.16
N LEU A 576 -63.60 -73.17 -5.32
CA LEU A 576 -63.01 -72.75 -6.58
C LEU A 576 -63.04 -73.87 -7.63
N ALA A 577 -62.91 -75.14 -7.23
CA ALA A 577 -63.00 -76.29 -8.13
C ALA A 577 -64.40 -76.44 -8.77
N PHE A 578 -65.46 -76.02 -8.05
CA PHE A 578 -66.85 -76.00 -8.53
C PHE A 578 -67.27 -74.68 -9.19
N THR A 579 -66.29 -73.84 -9.56
CA THR A 579 -66.49 -72.59 -10.29
C THR A 579 -65.67 -72.61 -11.57
N ALA A 580 -66.29 -72.24 -12.70
CA ALA A 580 -65.59 -72.06 -13.97
C ALA A 580 -65.90 -70.69 -14.60
N VAL A 581 -64.96 -70.18 -15.38
CA VAL A 581 -65.10 -68.98 -16.21
C VAL A 581 -65.62 -69.36 -17.59
N VAL A 582 -66.54 -68.55 -18.12
CA VAL A 582 -67.14 -68.71 -19.44
C VAL A 582 -67.25 -67.35 -20.14
N GLU A 583 -67.26 -67.34 -21.47
CA GLU A 583 -67.64 -66.16 -22.24
C GLU A 583 -69.11 -65.80 -22.00
N ARG A 584 -69.42 -64.50 -21.90
CA ARG A 584 -70.74 -64.01 -21.48
C ARG A 584 -71.91 -64.52 -22.33
N ALA A 585 -71.69 -64.66 -23.64
CA ALA A 585 -72.68 -65.16 -24.58
C ALA A 585 -73.02 -66.66 -24.38
N GLU A 586 -72.10 -67.43 -23.81
CA GLU A 586 -72.21 -68.88 -23.66
C GLU A 586 -72.80 -69.29 -22.29
N GLY A 587 -72.83 -68.38 -21.31
CA GLY A 587 -73.25 -68.68 -19.94
C GLY A 587 -74.64 -69.30 -19.81
N GLU A 588 -75.65 -68.76 -20.53
CA GLU A 588 -77.02 -69.31 -20.52
C GLU A 588 -77.13 -70.68 -21.19
N ARG A 589 -76.34 -70.90 -22.25
CA ARG A 589 -76.34 -72.18 -22.98
C ARG A 589 -75.75 -73.28 -22.10
N ILE A 590 -74.63 -73.00 -21.45
CA ILE A 590 -73.89 -73.98 -20.63
C ILE A 590 -74.58 -74.19 -19.27
N GLN A 591 -75.31 -73.21 -18.73
CA GLN A 591 -76.05 -73.34 -17.47
C GLN A 591 -76.94 -74.58 -17.40
N LYS A 592 -77.59 -74.94 -18.52
CA LYS A 592 -78.52 -76.09 -18.61
C LYS A 592 -77.82 -77.44 -18.45
N ALA A 593 -76.49 -77.49 -18.59
CA ALA A 593 -75.67 -78.69 -18.48
C ALA A 593 -74.90 -78.78 -17.14
N LEU A 594 -75.13 -77.85 -16.21
CA LEU A 594 -74.45 -77.83 -14.91
C LEU A 594 -75.01 -78.88 -13.96
N GLY A 595 -74.11 -79.63 -13.30
CA GLY A 595 -74.47 -80.52 -12.20
C GLY A 595 -74.68 -79.76 -10.88
N PRO A 596 -75.37 -80.37 -9.89
CA PRO A 596 -75.56 -79.78 -8.58
C PRO A 596 -74.25 -79.28 -7.94
N GLY A 597 -74.26 -78.03 -7.47
CA GLY A 597 -73.11 -77.37 -6.85
C GLY A 597 -72.22 -76.56 -7.79
N MET A 598 -72.30 -76.79 -9.11
CA MET A 598 -71.49 -76.08 -10.10
C MET A 598 -72.01 -74.66 -10.38
N ARG A 599 -71.10 -73.74 -10.66
CA ARG A 599 -71.41 -72.37 -11.13
C ARG A 599 -70.46 -71.91 -12.21
N LEU A 600 -70.96 -71.06 -13.09
CA LEU A 600 -70.20 -70.34 -14.10
C LEU A 600 -70.13 -68.88 -13.75
N VAL A 601 -69.01 -68.25 -14.04
CA VAL A 601 -68.84 -66.80 -13.96
C VAL A 601 -68.28 -66.25 -15.27
N SER A 602 -68.65 -65.03 -15.64
CA SER A 602 -67.97 -64.33 -16.74
C SER A 602 -66.80 -63.50 -16.20
N ARG A 603 -65.92 -63.02 -17.10
CA ARG A 603 -64.85 -62.08 -16.71
C ARG A 603 -65.42 -60.75 -16.22
N GLU A 604 -66.60 -60.39 -16.72
CA GLU A 604 -67.34 -59.18 -16.36
C GLU A 604 -68.06 -59.30 -15.01
N GLY A 605 -68.20 -60.51 -14.47
CA GLY A 605 -68.82 -60.76 -13.15
C GLY A 605 -70.28 -61.20 -13.21
N ASP A 606 -70.77 -61.68 -14.34
CA ASP A 606 -72.02 -62.43 -14.40
C ASP A 606 -71.86 -63.78 -13.67
N LEU A 607 -72.93 -64.33 -13.11
CA LEU A 607 -72.96 -65.61 -12.39
C LEU A 607 -74.15 -66.44 -12.88
N TRP A 608 -73.89 -67.68 -13.29
CA TRP A 608 -74.92 -68.69 -13.59
C TRP A 608 -74.74 -69.90 -12.68
N ARG A 609 -75.80 -70.32 -11.99
CA ARG A 609 -75.81 -71.50 -11.12
C ARG A 609 -76.64 -72.62 -11.70
N TRP A 610 -76.31 -73.85 -11.30
CA TRP A 610 -77.00 -75.08 -11.71
C TRP A 610 -78.51 -75.11 -11.44
N ASP A 611 -78.99 -74.34 -10.47
CA ASP A 611 -80.42 -74.26 -10.07
C ASP A 611 -81.22 -73.24 -10.89
N GLY A 612 -80.64 -72.69 -11.96
CA GLY A 612 -81.29 -71.70 -12.81
C GLY A 612 -81.11 -70.25 -12.34
N PHE A 613 -80.45 -70.02 -11.21
CA PHE A 613 -80.16 -68.66 -10.73
C PHE A 613 -79.13 -67.97 -11.63
N VAL A 614 -79.45 -66.77 -12.10
CA VAL A 614 -78.57 -65.91 -12.91
C VAL A 614 -78.47 -64.54 -12.26
N ALA A 615 -77.25 -64.05 -12.06
CA ALA A 615 -76.98 -62.66 -11.70
C ALA A 615 -76.14 -62.02 -12.80
N ARG A 616 -76.58 -60.89 -13.33
CA ARG A 616 -75.85 -60.13 -14.35
C ARG A 616 -74.85 -59.17 -13.73
N ALA A 617 -73.82 -58.81 -14.49
CA ALA A 617 -72.77 -57.87 -14.08
C ALA A 617 -73.21 -56.39 -13.93
N ASP A 618 -74.52 -56.10 -13.84
CA ASP A 618 -75.06 -54.74 -13.97
C ASP A 618 -74.75 -53.80 -12.78
N ALA A 619 -74.17 -54.34 -11.69
CA ALA A 619 -73.58 -53.55 -10.61
C ALA A 619 -72.35 -54.27 -9.99
N PRO A 620 -71.19 -53.60 -9.86
CA PRO A 620 -69.99 -54.21 -9.28
C PRO A 620 -70.20 -54.49 -7.79
N LYS A 621 -69.94 -55.74 -7.37
CA LYS A 621 -70.04 -56.16 -5.96
C LYS A 621 -68.95 -55.49 -5.10
N PRO A 622 -69.21 -55.14 -3.83
CA PRO A 622 -68.22 -54.51 -2.94
C PRO A 622 -66.90 -55.29 -2.78
N ALA A 623 -66.91 -56.63 -2.88
CA ALA A 623 -65.71 -57.45 -2.85
C ALA A 623 -64.86 -57.35 -4.14
N ALA A 624 -65.50 -57.11 -5.30
CA ALA A 624 -64.80 -56.93 -6.59
C ALA A 624 -64.01 -55.62 -6.59
N VAL A 625 -64.65 -54.54 -6.14
CA VAL A 625 -64.03 -53.20 -6.04
C VAL A 625 -62.86 -53.22 -5.05
N ARG A 626 -63.00 -53.93 -3.92
CA ARG A 626 -61.90 -54.09 -2.94
C ARG A 626 -60.71 -54.86 -3.51
N LEU A 627 -60.94 -55.95 -4.25
CA LEU A 627 -59.85 -56.71 -4.89
C LEU A 627 -59.11 -55.88 -5.95
N GLU A 628 -59.84 -55.15 -6.79
CA GLU A 628 -59.26 -54.29 -7.81
C GLU A 628 -58.43 -53.15 -7.21
N GLN A 629 -58.96 -52.51 -6.15
CA GLN A 629 -58.23 -51.47 -5.41
C GLN A 629 -56.96 -52.02 -4.73
N ARG A 630 -56.97 -53.28 -4.24
CA ARG A 630 -55.81 -53.91 -3.60
C ARG A 630 -54.73 -54.30 -4.61
N THR A 631 -55.13 -54.82 -5.77
CA THR A 631 -54.21 -55.05 -6.88
C THR A 631 -53.57 -53.74 -7.36
N ARG A 632 -54.35 -52.66 -7.48
CA ARG A 632 -53.82 -51.33 -7.82
C ARG A 632 -52.88 -50.78 -6.74
N LEU A 633 -53.18 -51.02 -5.46
CA LEU A 633 -52.31 -50.62 -4.34
C LEU A 633 -50.92 -51.26 -4.50
N ALA A 634 -50.87 -52.56 -4.74
CA ALA A 634 -49.62 -53.31 -4.92
C ALA A 634 -48.83 -52.86 -6.17
N GLU A 635 -49.51 -52.49 -7.26
CA GLU A 635 -48.86 -51.91 -8.45
C GLU A 635 -48.22 -50.54 -8.13
N VAL A 636 -48.95 -49.66 -7.44
CA VAL A 636 -48.46 -48.32 -7.07
C VAL A 636 -47.32 -48.42 -6.04
N GLU A 637 -47.38 -49.36 -5.08
CA GLU A 637 -46.28 -49.62 -4.14
C GLU A 637 -45.00 -50.08 -4.85
N ALA A 638 -45.11 -50.97 -5.85
CA ALA A 638 -43.97 -51.37 -6.66
C ALA A 638 -43.38 -50.21 -7.49
N GLU A 639 -44.22 -49.30 -8.00
CA GLU A 639 -43.78 -48.07 -8.67
C GLU A 639 -43.07 -47.10 -7.70
N ILE A 640 -43.53 -47.01 -6.45
CA ILE A 640 -42.88 -46.21 -5.39
C ILE A 640 -41.50 -46.79 -5.07
N ASP A 641 -41.37 -48.11 -4.92
CA ASP A 641 -40.11 -48.79 -4.61
C ASP A 641 -39.05 -48.57 -5.70
N LEU A 642 -39.47 -48.51 -6.98
CA LEU A 642 -38.58 -48.20 -8.10
C LEU A 642 -38.22 -46.70 -8.21
N THR A 643 -39.15 -45.81 -7.84
CA THR A 643 -38.98 -44.36 -8.03
C THR A 643 -38.25 -43.70 -6.86
N THR A 644 -38.39 -44.22 -5.64
CA THR A 644 -37.74 -43.70 -4.42
C THR A 644 -36.20 -43.59 -4.55
N PRO A 645 -35.44 -44.65 -4.92
CA PRO A 645 -33.98 -44.53 -5.03
C PRO A 645 -33.54 -43.59 -6.16
N ARG A 646 -34.36 -43.42 -7.21
CA ARG A 646 -34.12 -42.45 -8.29
C ARG A 646 -34.28 -41.01 -7.80
N ALA A 647 -35.31 -40.73 -7.00
CA ALA A 647 -35.53 -39.42 -6.39
C ALA A 647 -34.43 -39.06 -5.38
N GLU A 648 -33.97 -40.04 -4.58
CA GLU A 648 -32.84 -39.84 -3.66
C GLU A 648 -31.52 -39.54 -4.41
N ALA A 649 -31.25 -40.25 -5.51
CA ALA A 649 -30.07 -40.01 -6.34
C ALA A 649 -30.07 -38.61 -6.98
N THR A 650 -31.23 -38.13 -7.45
CA THR A 650 -31.33 -36.78 -8.05
C THR A 650 -31.31 -35.67 -7.00
N ALA A 651 -31.83 -35.92 -5.79
CA ALA A 651 -31.67 -35.01 -4.66
C ALA A 651 -30.19 -34.88 -4.23
N ALA A 652 -29.44 -35.98 -4.21
CA ALA A 652 -28.00 -35.96 -3.96
C ALA A 652 -27.22 -35.22 -5.07
N ALA A 653 -27.60 -35.41 -6.34
CA ALA A 653 -27.01 -34.69 -7.47
C ALA A 653 -27.32 -33.18 -7.42
N LEU A 654 -28.54 -32.79 -7.03
CA LEU A 654 -28.92 -31.38 -6.81
C LEU A 654 -28.08 -30.75 -5.71
N LYS A 655 -27.85 -31.46 -4.60
CA LYS A 655 -26.99 -30.97 -3.52
C LYS A 655 -25.56 -30.73 -3.99
N LEU A 656 -24.97 -31.68 -4.73
CA LEU A 656 -23.63 -31.53 -5.30
C LEU A 656 -23.53 -30.35 -6.27
N ALA A 657 -24.53 -30.16 -7.14
CA ALA A 657 -24.59 -29.04 -8.08
C ALA A 657 -24.75 -27.69 -7.35
N SER A 658 -25.55 -27.66 -6.27
CA SER A 658 -25.72 -26.46 -5.42
C SER A 658 -24.42 -26.09 -4.70
N ASP A 659 -23.70 -27.07 -4.16
CA ASP A 659 -22.40 -26.86 -3.50
C ASP A 659 -21.35 -26.34 -4.52
N ARG A 660 -21.36 -26.87 -5.75
CA ARG A 660 -20.49 -26.40 -6.84
C ARG A 660 -20.82 -24.97 -7.27
N LEU A 661 -22.10 -24.62 -7.41
CA LEU A 661 -22.54 -23.26 -7.70
C LEU A 661 -22.06 -22.29 -6.63
N ARG A 662 -22.22 -22.64 -5.35
CA ARG A 662 -21.75 -21.82 -4.23
C ARG A 662 -20.24 -21.62 -4.25
N ALA A 663 -19.46 -22.66 -4.53
CA ALA A 663 -18.01 -22.55 -4.68
C ALA A 663 -17.61 -21.65 -5.87
N ALA A 664 -18.33 -21.73 -6.99
CA ALA A 664 -18.11 -20.88 -8.16
C ALA A 664 -18.47 -19.41 -7.88
N GLU A 665 -19.54 -19.14 -7.13
CA GLU A 665 -19.93 -17.78 -6.69
C GLU A 665 -18.90 -17.17 -5.74
N ASP A 666 -18.39 -17.94 -4.78
CA ASP A 666 -17.33 -17.51 -3.87
C ASP A 666 -16.03 -17.21 -4.63
N SER A 667 -15.64 -18.09 -5.57
CA SER A 667 -14.48 -17.88 -6.46
C SER A 667 -14.64 -16.62 -7.31
N LEU A 668 -15.81 -16.41 -7.92
CA LEU A 668 -16.11 -15.21 -8.71
C LEU A 668 -16.01 -13.95 -7.86
N ARG A 669 -16.56 -13.96 -6.64
CA ARG A 669 -16.48 -12.82 -5.71
C ARG A 669 -15.02 -12.45 -5.38
N ASP A 670 -14.17 -13.44 -5.16
CA ASP A 670 -12.76 -13.23 -4.85
C ASP A 670 -11.99 -12.72 -6.09
N ARG A 671 -12.21 -13.32 -7.27
CA ARG A 671 -11.54 -12.92 -8.52
C ARG A 671 -11.97 -11.54 -9.02
N ARG A 672 -13.18 -11.08 -8.70
CA ARG A 672 -13.69 -9.74 -9.07
C ARG A 672 -12.90 -8.59 -8.46
N ARG A 673 -12.17 -8.83 -7.37
CA ARG A 673 -11.34 -7.82 -6.69
C ARG A 673 -9.99 -7.59 -7.39
N GLY A 674 -9.51 -8.54 -8.20
CA GLY A 674 -8.19 -8.49 -8.84
C GLY A 674 -8.03 -7.41 -9.93
N PRO A 675 -8.93 -7.32 -10.93
CA PRO A 675 -8.75 -6.38 -12.04
C PRO A 675 -8.66 -4.90 -11.63
N PRO A 676 -9.49 -4.36 -10.71
CA PRO A 676 -9.38 -2.97 -10.27
C PRO A 676 -8.03 -2.64 -9.60
N GLU A 677 -7.48 -3.57 -8.81
CA GLU A 677 -6.18 -3.38 -8.17
C GLU A 677 -5.03 -3.40 -9.19
N ALA A 678 -5.08 -4.34 -10.13
CA ALA A 678 -4.11 -4.44 -11.22
C ALA A 678 -4.19 -3.23 -12.18
N GLU A 679 -5.38 -2.69 -12.46
CA GLU A 679 -5.57 -1.44 -13.21
C GLU A 679 -4.97 -0.23 -12.50
N ARG A 680 -5.13 -0.13 -11.18
CA ARG A 680 -4.50 0.95 -10.39
C ARG A 680 -2.97 0.88 -10.48
N LEU A 681 -2.40 -0.32 -10.36
CA LEU A 681 -0.95 -0.54 -10.49
C LEU A 681 -0.45 -0.22 -11.91
N LEU A 682 -1.22 -0.60 -12.94
CA LEU A 682 -0.92 -0.29 -14.34
C LEU A 682 -0.91 1.22 -14.60
N THR A 683 -1.93 1.94 -14.13
CA THR A 683 -1.99 3.41 -14.27
C THR A 683 -0.80 4.07 -13.58
N GLY A 684 -0.49 3.67 -12.34
CA GLY A 684 0.68 4.19 -11.62
C GLY A 684 2.01 3.91 -12.33
N ALA A 685 2.18 2.72 -12.91
CA ALA A 685 3.37 2.38 -13.68
C ALA A 685 3.45 3.14 -15.02
N ARG A 686 2.32 3.35 -15.71
CA ARG A 686 2.25 4.17 -16.93
C ARG A 686 2.62 5.62 -16.66
N ASP A 687 2.10 6.21 -15.60
CA ASP A 687 2.38 7.60 -15.24
C ASP A 687 3.86 7.78 -14.86
N ALA A 688 4.44 6.82 -14.15
CA ALA A 688 5.87 6.82 -13.84
C ALA A 688 6.75 6.77 -15.09
N VAL A 689 6.42 5.90 -16.06
CA VAL A 689 7.13 5.84 -17.36
C VAL A 689 6.96 7.17 -18.12
N ALA A 690 5.74 7.68 -18.23
CA ALA A 690 5.46 8.93 -18.94
C ALA A 690 6.16 10.14 -18.32
N GLN A 691 6.27 10.23 -17.00
CA GLN A 691 7.04 11.30 -16.33
C GLN A 691 8.53 11.20 -16.63
N LEU A 692 9.12 10.00 -16.51
CA LEU A 692 10.54 9.80 -16.76
C LEU A 692 10.91 10.02 -18.24
N GLU A 693 10.04 9.63 -19.17
CA GLU A 693 10.25 9.88 -20.60
C GLU A 693 10.12 11.37 -20.97
N ARG A 694 9.16 12.10 -20.38
CA ARG A 694 9.08 13.56 -20.54
C ARG A 694 10.31 14.26 -19.97
N ALA A 695 10.78 13.85 -18.80
CA ALA A 695 11.98 14.40 -18.18
C ALA A 695 13.24 14.12 -19.01
N ALA A 696 13.33 12.93 -19.64
CA ALA A 696 14.40 12.60 -20.56
C ALA A 696 14.33 13.43 -21.86
N ALA A 697 13.13 13.60 -22.44
CA ALA A 697 12.93 14.41 -23.64
C ALA A 697 13.26 15.90 -23.42
N LEU A 698 12.87 16.47 -22.28
CA LEU A 698 13.24 17.84 -21.88
C LEU A 698 14.75 18.00 -21.69
N ARG A 699 15.42 17.01 -21.06
CA ARG A 699 16.88 17.01 -20.92
C ARG A 699 17.58 16.92 -22.28
N ALA A 700 17.12 16.04 -23.17
CA ALA A 700 17.67 15.87 -24.52
C ALA A 700 17.49 17.13 -25.38
N ALA A 701 16.32 17.77 -25.35
CA ALA A 701 16.09 19.02 -26.07
C ALA A 701 16.97 20.18 -25.57
N ARG A 702 17.17 20.25 -24.24
CA ARG A 702 18.03 21.28 -23.63
C ARG A 702 19.51 21.02 -23.88
N ALA A 703 19.92 19.75 -23.88
CA ALA A 703 21.24 19.29 -24.30
C ALA A 703 21.54 19.70 -25.76
N GLN A 704 20.63 19.40 -26.69
CA GLN A 704 20.77 19.77 -28.10
C GLN A 704 20.87 21.29 -28.31
N SER A 705 20.01 22.07 -27.63
CA SER A 705 20.06 23.54 -27.71
C SER A 705 21.37 24.12 -27.18
N LEU A 706 21.92 23.55 -26.10
CA LEU A 706 23.23 23.95 -25.56
C LEU A 706 24.37 23.51 -26.47
N ASP A 707 24.29 22.33 -27.08
CA ASP A 707 25.29 21.85 -28.04
C ASP A 707 25.35 22.74 -29.29
N GLU A 708 24.20 23.18 -29.82
CA GLU A 708 24.12 24.19 -30.90
C GLU A 708 24.69 25.55 -30.47
N THR A 709 24.42 25.97 -29.24
CA THR A 709 24.93 27.22 -28.65
C THR A 709 26.45 27.17 -28.47
N ILE A 710 26.98 26.03 -28.00
CA ILE A 710 28.42 25.76 -27.88
C ILE A 710 29.08 25.80 -29.25
N ALA A 711 28.50 25.12 -30.25
CA ALA A 711 29.03 25.10 -31.61
C ALA A 711 29.11 26.52 -32.21
N ARG A 712 28.06 27.33 -32.00
CA ARG A 712 28.06 28.75 -32.42
C ARG A 712 29.16 29.54 -31.73
N PHE A 713 29.28 29.46 -30.40
CA PHE A 713 30.31 30.20 -29.66
C PHE A 713 31.74 29.69 -29.93
N GLN A 714 31.91 28.42 -30.28
CA GLN A 714 33.19 27.89 -30.76
C GLN A 714 33.59 28.48 -32.11
N ALA A 715 32.63 28.61 -33.03
CA ALA A 715 32.87 29.29 -34.32
C ALA A 715 33.20 30.78 -34.12
N GLU A 716 32.43 31.49 -33.29
CA GLU A 716 32.69 32.90 -32.97
C GLU A 716 34.03 33.11 -32.24
N HIS A 717 34.44 32.15 -31.40
CA HIS A 717 35.75 32.15 -30.76
C HIS A 717 36.88 32.03 -31.79
N ALA A 718 36.79 31.05 -32.70
CA ALA A 718 37.79 30.84 -33.75
C ALA A 718 37.90 32.06 -34.70
N GLU A 719 36.77 32.68 -35.04
CA GLU A 719 36.74 33.92 -35.82
C GLU A 719 37.38 35.09 -35.05
N ALA A 720 37.08 35.24 -33.76
CA ALA A 720 37.66 36.29 -32.92
C ALA A 720 39.18 36.13 -32.71
N GLU A 721 39.69 34.90 -32.56
CA GLU A 721 41.13 34.61 -32.50
C GLU A 721 41.83 34.92 -33.82
N THR A 722 41.22 34.55 -34.94
CA THR A 722 41.76 34.84 -36.28
C THR A 722 41.83 36.35 -36.52
N ALA A 723 40.77 37.09 -36.16
CA ALA A 723 40.73 38.55 -36.27
C ALA A 723 41.77 39.22 -35.36
N LEU A 724 41.95 38.74 -34.12
CA LEU A 724 42.96 39.26 -33.20
C LEU A 724 44.38 39.07 -33.74
N THR A 725 44.65 37.90 -34.34
CA THR A 725 45.95 37.59 -34.93
C THR A 725 46.28 38.48 -36.13
N ALA A 726 45.29 38.75 -36.99
CA ALA A 726 45.43 39.67 -38.12
C ALA A 726 45.71 41.12 -37.69
N VAL A 727 45.00 41.61 -36.68
CA VAL A 727 45.17 42.99 -36.15
C VAL A 727 46.53 43.16 -35.44
N ARG A 728 47.04 42.12 -34.77
CA ARG A 728 48.40 42.13 -34.17
C ARG A 728 49.50 42.25 -35.23
N ALA A 729 49.35 41.59 -36.38
CA ALA A 729 50.30 41.68 -37.48
C ALA A 729 50.29 43.08 -38.14
N GLU A 730 49.11 43.70 -38.31
CA GLU A 730 48.97 45.05 -38.88
C GLU A 730 49.66 46.12 -38.01
N ARG A 731 49.54 46.03 -36.67
CA ARG A 731 50.16 46.98 -35.74
C ARG A 731 51.70 46.96 -35.76
N ALA A 732 52.31 45.81 -36.00
CA ALA A 732 53.77 45.67 -36.03
C ALA A 732 54.42 46.40 -37.22
N GLY A 733 53.67 46.68 -38.29
CA GLY A 733 54.17 47.37 -39.49
C GLY A 733 54.12 48.91 -39.44
N ALA A 734 53.43 49.52 -38.46
CA ALA A 734 53.11 50.95 -38.45
C ALA A 734 54.09 51.87 -37.69
N THR A 735 55.23 51.36 -37.20
CA THR A 735 56.13 52.09 -36.28
C THR A 735 57.42 52.67 -36.91
N GLY A 736 57.50 52.88 -38.23
CA GLY A 736 58.70 53.41 -38.88
C GLY A 736 58.45 54.51 -39.92
N ALA A 737 58.55 55.80 -39.53
CA ALA A 737 58.69 56.92 -40.48
C ALA A 737 59.35 58.15 -39.83
N GLY A 738 60.28 58.79 -40.55
CA GLY A 738 61.13 59.91 -40.11
C GLY A 738 60.55 61.32 -40.28
N ASP A 739 61.28 62.31 -39.74
CA ASP A 739 60.89 63.71 -39.47
C ASP A 739 60.53 64.55 -40.72
N LEU A 740 59.22 64.77 -40.94
CA LEU A 740 58.62 65.56 -42.04
C LEU A 740 58.21 66.99 -41.62
N ALA A 741 58.43 67.38 -40.36
CA ALA A 741 57.95 68.64 -39.80
C ALA A 741 58.54 69.92 -40.42
N PRO A 742 59.86 70.03 -40.74
CA PRO A 742 60.43 71.28 -41.26
C PRO A 742 60.02 71.58 -42.71
N GLN A 743 59.76 70.56 -43.54
CA GLN A 743 59.40 70.74 -44.96
C GLN A 743 57.95 71.24 -45.15
N LEU A 744 57.05 70.92 -44.20
CA LEU A 744 55.65 71.33 -44.25
C LEU A 744 55.44 72.81 -43.89
N ALA A 745 56.33 73.39 -43.08
CA ALA A 745 56.25 74.79 -42.66
C ALA A 745 56.58 75.76 -43.82
N GLU A 746 57.58 75.43 -44.63
CA GLU A 746 58.05 76.25 -45.76
C GLU A 746 57.04 76.26 -46.91
N ALA A 747 56.45 75.10 -47.25
CA ALA A 747 55.41 75.00 -48.28
C ALA A 747 54.14 75.82 -47.94
N ARG A 748 53.76 75.89 -46.65
CA ARG A 748 52.56 76.63 -46.20
C ARG A 748 52.67 78.14 -46.39
N GLN A 749 53.88 78.69 -46.30
CA GLN A 749 54.10 80.13 -46.44
C GLN A 749 53.98 80.59 -47.90
N ALA A 750 54.42 79.75 -48.86
CA ALA A 750 54.28 80.02 -50.30
C ALA A 750 52.82 79.89 -50.80
N ALA A 751 52.06 78.91 -50.29
CA ALA A 751 50.65 78.73 -50.65
C ALA A 751 49.74 79.86 -50.15
N ALA A 752 50.10 80.52 -49.05
CA ALA A 752 49.33 81.65 -48.51
C ALA A 752 49.37 82.89 -49.43
N ALA A 753 50.54 83.21 -50.00
CA ALA A 753 50.68 84.36 -50.92
C ALA A 753 49.95 84.14 -52.26
N ALA A 754 49.96 82.92 -52.80
CA ALA A 754 49.26 82.59 -54.05
C ALA A 754 47.73 82.56 -53.89
N ARG A 755 47.21 82.19 -52.71
CA ARG A 755 45.78 82.23 -52.36
C ARG A 755 45.20 83.65 -52.41
N GLU A 756 45.93 84.63 -51.91
CA GLU A 756 45.46 86.01 -51.80
C GLU A 756 45.31 86.69 -53.18
N ALA A 757 46.22 86.38 -54.12
CA ALA A 757 46.16 86.85 -55.50
C ALA A 757 45.01 86.20 -56.31
N ALA A 758 44.81 84.88 -56.19
CA ALA A 758 43.71 84.16 -56.84
C ALA A 758 42.33 84.58 -56.32
N SER A 759 42.22 84.77 -55.00
CA SER A 759 41.02 85.28 -54.32
C SER A 759 40.56 86.62 -54.91
N THR A 760 41.49 87.56 -55.12
CA THR A 760 41.17 88.91 -55.58
C THR A 760 40.69 88.94 -57.04
N ALA A 761 41.31 88.16 -57.94
CA ALA A 761 40.91 88.10 -59.34
C ALA A 761 39.63 87.27 -59.58
N ARG A 762 39.41 86.21 -58.79
CA ARG A 762 38.20 85.37 -58.84
C ARG A 762 36.98 86.06 -58.23
N ALA A 763 37.16 86.88 -57.20
CA ALA A 763 36.08 87.67 -56.62
C ALA A 763 35.46 88.66 -57.63
N ALA A 764 36.26 89.27 -58.50
CA ALA A 764 35.75 90.20 -59.52
C ALA A 764 34.96 89.49 -60.64
N LEU A 765 35.37 88.28 -61.06
CA LEU A 765 34.66 87.46 -62.06
C LEU A 765 33.40 86.77 -61.50
N ASP A 766 33.46 86.29 -60.26
CA ASP A 766 32.35 85.60 -59.61
C ASP A 766 31.19 86.55 -59.31
N VAL A 767 31.43 87.84 -59.02
CA VAL A 767 30.35 88.82 -58.82
C VAL A 767 29.50 88.96 -60.09
N GLU A 768 30.12 89.17 -61.25
CA GLU A 768 29.41 89.34 -62.53
C GLU A 768 28.75 88.04 -63.03
N THR A 769 29.40 86.89 -62.81
CA THR A 769 28.89 85.58 -63.26
C THR A 769 27.76 85.06 -62.34
N ARG A 770 27.83 85.31 -61.03
CA ARG A 770 26.77 84.94 -60.06
C ARG A 770 25.52 85.78 -60.24
N GLU A 771 25.62 87.06 -60.57
CA GLU A 771 24.44 87.90 -60.78
C GLU A 771 23.65 87.50 -62.03
N ARG A 772 24.32 87.04 -63.09
CA ARG A 772 23.66 86.60 -64.34
C ARG A 772 23.13 85.16 -64.26
N ALA A 773 23.92 84.21 -63.73
CA ALA A 773 23.50 82.83 -63.53
C ALA A 773 22.53 82.64 -62.34
N GLY A 774 22.52 83.57 -61.38
CA GLY A 774 21.59 83.59 -60.26
C GLY A 774 20.17 83.93 -60.68
N ARG A 775 20.00 84.91 -61.58
CA ARG A 775 18.67 85.30 -62.10
C ARG A 775 18.04 84.19 -62.98
N GLN A 776 18.83 83.53 -63.83
CA GLN A 776 18.35 82.45 -64.70
C GLN A 776 18.03 81.14 -63.96
N ARG A 777 18.90 80.68 -63.04
CA ARG A 777 18.65 79.46 -62.24
C ARG A 777 17.47 79.62 -61.28
N ARG A 778 17.25 80.83 -60.76
CA ARG A 778 16.11 81.11 -59.89
C ARG A 778 14.79 81.02 -60.64
N LEU A 779 14.75 81.45 -61.90
CA LEU A 779 13.58 81.28 -62.76
C LEU A 779 13.23 79.79 -63.01
N GLU A 780 14.21 78.99 -63.44
CA GLU A 780 14.01 77.56 -63.74
C GLU A 780 13.69 76.70 -62.51
N SER A 781 14.16 77.09 -61.31
CA SER A 781 13.82 76.42 -60.06
C SER A 781 12.37 76.71 -59.67
N LEU A 782 11.97 77.98 -59.70
CA LEU A 782 10.62 78.38 -59.31
C LEU A 782 9.54 77.76 -60.23
N GLU A 783 9.82 77.58 -61.53
CA GLU A 783 8.89 76.92 -62.47
C GLU A 783 8.72 75.41 -62.21
N ARG A 784 9.80 74.70 -61.85
CA ARG A 784 9.72 73.28 -61.48
C ARG A 784 9.00 73.09 -60.14
N ASP A 785 9.35 73.90 -59.15
CA ASP A 785 8.76 73.83 -57.82
C ASP A 785 7.24 74.11 -57.90
N HIS A 786 6.82 75.07 -58.73
CA HIS A 786 5.40 75.34 -58.98
C HIS A 786 4.66 74.12 -59.54
N GLY A 787 5.19 73.47 -60.58
CA GLY A 787 4.57 72.29 -61.19
C GLY A 787 4.44 71.09 -60.24
N ASP A 788 5.41 70.90 -59.35
CA ASP A 788 5.38 69.83 -58.34
C ASP A 788 4.34 70.09 -57.23
N TRP A 789 4.23 71.34 -56.77
CA TRP A 789 3.20 71.73 -55.81
C TRP A 789 1.77 71.65 -56.40
N ALA A 790 1.60 71.95 -57.69
CA ALA A 790 0.31 71.85 -58.37
C ALA A 790 -0.21 70.41 -58.43
N ARG A 791 0.66 69.44 -58.78
CA ARG A 791 0.31 68.02 -58.77
C ARG A 791 -0.01 67.49 -57.37
N ARG A 792 0.72 67.96 -56.34
CA ARG A 792 0.43 67.60 -54.94
C ARG A 792 -0.93 68.13 -54.47
N ALA A 793 -1.28 69.36 -54.83
CA ALA A 793 -2.57 69.95 -54.49
C ALA A 793 -3.75 69.17 -55.10
N GLU A 794 -3.64 68.76 -56.37
CA GLU A 794 -4.69 67.98 -57.05
C GLU A 794 -4.86 66.58 -56.43
N ALA A 795 -3.75 65.90 -56.12
CA ALA A 795 -3.78 64.57 -55.51
C ALA A 795 -4.35 64.59 -54.08
N ALA A 796 -4.00 65.60 -53.27
CA ALA A 796 -4.55 65.80 -51.93
C ALA A 796 -6.07 66.10 -51.97
N GLY A 797 -6.52 66.91 -52.95
CA GLY A 797 -7.93 67.20 -53.14
C GLY A 797 -8.79 65.96 -53.47
N LYS A 798 -8.31 65.07 -54.35
CA LYS A 798 -9.01 63.82 -54.68
C LYS A 798 -9.09 62.86 -53.48
N ARG A 799 -8.04 62.80 -52.66
CA ARG A 799 -8.01 61.96 -51.44
C ARG A 799 -8.92 62.48 -50.35
N THR A 800 -8.97 63.80 -50.14
CA THR A 800 -9.87 64.42 -49.17
C THR A 800 -11.34 64.14 -49.50
N ALA A 801 -11.73 64.23 -50.77
CA ALA A 801 -13.10 63.92 -51.20
C ALA A 801 -13.50 62.45 -50.98
N ALA A 802 -12.56 61.51 -51.14
CA ALA A 802 -12.81 60.09 -50.85
C ALA A 802 -12.98 59.86 -49.33
N LEU A 803 -12.13 60.47 -48.51
CA LEU A 803 -12.22 60.38 -47.05
C LEU A 803 -13.50 61.03 -46.50
N ASP A 804 -13.98 62.12 -47.10
CA ASP A 804 -15.27 62.73 -46.76
C ASP A 804 -16.45 61.76 -46.97
N ALA A 805 -16.45 61.03 -48.09
CA ALA A 805 -17.50 60.05 -48.39
C ALA A 805 -17.47 58.87 -47.41
N ASP A 806 -16.28 58.39 -47.04
CA ASP A 806 -16.12 57.29 -46.08
C ASP A 806 -16.44 57.71 -44.64
N ARG A 807 -16.11 58.96 -44.28
CA ARG A 807 -16.49 59.56 -42.98
C ARG A 807 -18.01 59.60 -42.79
N ILE A 808 -18.76 60.02 -43.82
CA ILE A 808 -20.24 60.06 -43.74
C ILE A 808 -20.81 58.65 -43.50
N LYS A 809 -20.30 57.64 -44.22
CA LYS A 809 -20.72 56.24 -44.02
C LYS A 809 -20.40 55.74 -42.61
N ALA A 810 -19.17 56.00 -42.12
CA ALA A 810 -18.74 55.61 -40.78
C ALA A 810 -19.55 56.31 -39.68
N ALA A 811 -19.88 57.59 -39.83
CA ALA A 811 -20.67 58.35 -38.86
C ALA A 811 -22.13 57.85 -38.77
N VAL A 812 -22.75 57.52 -39.91
CA VAL A 812 -24.11 56.94 -39.91
C VAL A 812 -24.13 55.56 -39.24
N ALA A 813 -23.13 54.72 -39.50
CA ALA A 813 -23.01 53.41 -38.87
C ALA A 813 -22.76 53.52 -37.35
N LEU A 814 -21.97 54.50 -36.91
CA LEU A 814 -21.66 54.72 -35.49
C LEU A 814 -22.89 55.18 -34.70
N GLU A 815 -23.70 56.11 -35.24
CA GLU A 815 -24.93 56.55 -34.58
C GLU A 815 -25.96 55.41 -34.48
N ALA A 816 -26.07 54.56 -35.51
CA ALA A 816 -26.92 53.38 -35.44
C ALA A 816 -26.46 52.37 -34.36
N ALA A 817 -25.15 52.30 -34.07
CA ALA A 817 -24.58 51.40 -33.07
C ALA A 817 -24.58 51.97 -31.63
N ARG A 818 -24.93 53.25 -31.44
CA ARG A 818 -24.77 53.97 -30.16
C ARG A 818 -25.71 53.50 -29.04
N GLU A 819 -26.97 53.21 -29.36
CA GLU A 819 -28.00 52.87 -28.37
C GLU A 819 -28.10 51.36 -28.08
N ALA A 820 -27.52 50.53 -28.95
CA ALA A 820 -27.59 49.07 -28.83
C ALA A 820 -26.94 48.50 -27.55
N PRO A 821 -25.78 49.00 -27.07
CA PRO A 821 -25.17 48.50 -25.83
C PRO A 821 -26.01 48.76 -24.57
N ALA A 822 -26.62 49.94 -24.45
CA ALA A 822 -27.40 50.32 -23.27
C ALA A 822 -28.69 49.47 -23.16
N THR A 823 -29.42 49.33 -24.27
CA THR A 823 -30.66 48.55 -24.33
C THR A 823 -30.46 47.05 -24.11
N LEU A 824 -29.33 46.50 -24.57
CA LEU A 824 -28.98 45.10 -24.32
C LEU A 824 -28.52 44.86 -22.88
N LYS A 825 -27.87 45.85 -22.24
CA LYS A 825 -27.47 45.79 -20.83
C LYS A 825 -28.68 45.79 -19.88
N GLU A 826 -29.71 46.60 -20.14
CA GLU A 826 -30.96 46.58 -19.36
C GLU A 826 -31.67 45.23 -19.46
N LYS A 827 -31.77 44.67 -20.68
CA LYS A 827 -32.33 43.32 -20.89
C LYS A 827 -31.53 42.22 -20.19
N LEU A 828 -30.21 42.37 -20.12
CA LEU A 828 -29.34 41.44 -19.41
C LEU A 828 -29.56 41.48 -17.90
N LEU A 829 -29.77 42.67 -17.31
CA LEU A 829 -30.07 42.82 -15.89
C LEU A 829 -31.37 42.10 -15.50
N VAL A 830 -32.43 42.27 -16.31
CA VAL A 830 -33.70 41.55 -16.09
C VAL A 830 -33.52 40.04 -16.17
N LEU A 831 -32.79 39.54 -17.18
CA LEU A 831 -32.52 38.11 -17.33
C LEU A 831 -31.64 37.55 -16.19
N LEU A 832 -30.75 38.34 -15.62
CA LEU A 832 -29.94 37.96 -14.45
C LEU A 832 -30.79 37.80 -13.19
N ASP A 833 -31.73 38.71 -12.95
CA ASP A 833 -32.67 38.62 -11.82
C ASP A 833 -33.60 37.41 -11.96
N GLU A 834 -34.15 37.18 -13.15
CA GLU A 834 -34.98 36.01 -13.46
C GLU A 834 -34.19 34.69 -13.33
N PHE A 835 -32.92 34.68 -13.79
CA PHE A 835 -32.02 33.55 -13.64
C PHE A 835 -31.74 33.24 -12.16
N GLY A 836 -31.45 34.26 -11.35
CA GLY A 836 -31.23 34.10 -9.90
C GLY A 836 -32.46 33.58 -9.17
N ALA A 837 -33.66 34.05 -9.54
CA ALA A 837 -34.91 33.54 -8.99
C ALA A 837 -35.17 32.06 -9.39
N ALA A 838 -34.87 31.69 -10.63
CA ALA A 838 -34.98 30.32 -11.11
C ALA A 838 -33.95 29.39 -10.45
N GLU A 839 -32.74 29.87 -10.20
CA GLU A 839 -31.69 29.13 -9.49
C GLU A 839 -32.11 28.85 -8.04
N ALA A 840 -32.64 29.85 -7.34
CA ALA A 840 -33.19 29.69 -5.99
C ALA A 840 -34.38 28.71 -5.96
N ARG A 841 -35.28 28.76 -6.97
CA ARG A 841 -36.39 27.81 -7.11
C ARG A 841 -35.88 26.38 -7.34
N ARG A 842 -34.86 26.21 -8.21
CA ARG A 842 -34.24 24.90 -8.48
C ARG A 842 -33.55 24.34 -7.24
N ALA A 843 -32.83 25.17 -6.47
CA ALA A 843 -32.21 24.77 -5.21
C ALA A 843 -33.28 24.27 -4.22
N LYS A 844 -34.32 25.06 -3.97
CA LYS A 844 -35.42 24.68 -3.08
C LYS A 844 -36.15 23.40 -3.51
N ALA A 845 -36.37 23.21 -4.81
CA ALA A 845 -37.01 22.01 -5.34
C ALA A 845 -36.10 20.77 -5.25
N SER A 846 -34.79 20.95 -5.41
CA SER A 846 -33.78 19.90 -5.22
C SER A 846 -33.70 19.47 -3.76
N ASP A 847 -33.64 20.41 -2.83
CA ASP A 847 -33.59 20.14 -1.39
C ASP A 847 -34.85 19.40 -0.93
N ALA A 848 -36.03 19.86 -1.37
CA ALA A 848 -37.30 19.19 -1.05
C ALA A 848 -37.40 17.77 -1.64
N LEU A 849 -36.82 17.55 -2.83
CA LEU A 849 -36.75 16.21 -3.43
C LEU A 849 -35.80 15.30 -2.64
N GLU A 850 -34.64 15.80 -2.22
CA GLU A 850 -33.66 15.04 -1.43
C GLU A 850 -34.19 14.68 -0.02
N GLU A 851 -34.89 15.62 0.64
CA GLU A 851 -35.61 15.36 1.89
C GLU A 851 -36.71 14.30 1.69
N GLY A 852 -37.47 14.38 0.60
CA GLY A 852 -38.50 13.41 0.24
C GLY A 852 -37.94 12.01 -0.04
N GLU A 853 -36.83 11.90 -0.77
CA GLU A 853 -36.15 10.62 -1.03
C GLU A 853 -35.57 10.01 0.24
N SER A 854 -34.99 10.85 1.11
CA SER A 854 -34.48 10.43 2.41
C SER A 854 -35.59 9.90 3.32
N ALA A 855 -36.73 10.58 3.38
CA ALA A 855 -37.91 10.14 4.12
C ALA A 855 -38.46 8.82 3.58
N ARG A 856 -38.53 8.65 2.24
CA ARG A 856 -38.97 7.40 1.61
C ARG A 856 -38.04 6.23 1.92
N LEU A 857 -36.72 6.45 1.87
CA LEU A 857 -35.72 5.42 2.20
C LEU A 857 -35.72 5.07 3.70
N ALA A 858 -36.01 6.03 4.57
CA ALA A 858 -36.20 5.77 6.00
C ALA A 858 -37.46 4.92 6.26
N ALA A 859 -38.57 5.26 5.60
CA ALA A 859 -39.82 4.49 5.67
C ALA A 859 -39.66 3.06 5.11
N ASP A 860 -38.98 2.88 3.97
CA ASP A 860 -38.70 1.55 3.39
C ASP A 860 -37.88 0.67 4.34
N ARG A 861 -36.82 1.23 4.94
CA ARG A 861 -36.03 0.52 5.95
C ARG A 861 -36.85 0.15 7.19
N ALA A 862 -37.69 1.08 7.66
CA ALA A 862 -38.53 0.85 8.83
C ALA A 862 -39.56 -0.26 8.59
N ALA A 863 -40.22 -0.32 7.43
CA ALA A 863 -41.19 -1.39 7.18
C ALA A 863 -40.54 -2.74 6.95
N ARG A 864 -39.39 -2.82 6.26
CA ARG A 864 -38.64 -4.09 6.13
C ARG A 864 -38.24 -4.64 7.50
N ALA A 865 -37.77 -3.79 8.40
CA ALA A 865 -37.43 -4.18 9.77
C ALA A 865 -38.67 -4.66 10.54
N ALA A 866 -39.81 -3.97 10.39
CA ALA A 866 -41.07 -4.34 11.04
C ALA A 866 -41.66 -5.64 10.48
N ASP A 867 -41.56 -5.88 9.17
CA ASP A 867 -41.98 -7.12 8.51
C ASP A 867 -41.12 -8.31 8.92
N GLN A 868 -39.80 -8.11 9.00
CA GLN A 868 -38.88 -9.13 9.52
C GLN A 868 -39.22 -9.47 10.97
N ALA A 869 -39.41 -8.47 11.84
CA ALA A 869 -39.79 -8.68 13.23
C ALA A 869 -41.13 -9.42 13.36
N ALA A 870 -42.11 -9.11 12.51
CA ALA A 870 -43.39 -9.81 12.45
C ALA A 870 -43.26 -11.26 11.94
N GLY A 871 -42.38 -11.52 10.97
CA GLY A 871 -42.03 -12.86 10.51
C GLY A 871 -41.41 -13.71 11.63
N GLU A 872 -40.37 -13.17 12.28
CA GLU A 872 -39.67 -13.83 13.40
C GLU A 872 -40.60 -14.07 14.59
N ALA A 873 -41.53 -13.16 14.89
CA ALA A 873 -42.53 -13.36 15.93
C ALA A 873 -43.49 -14.52 15.59
N ARG A 874 -43.94 -14.62 14.32
CA ARG A 874 -44.83 -15.72 13.87
C ARG A 874 -44.14 -17.07 13.93
N GLU A 875 -42.89 -17.14 13.49
CA GLU A 875 -42.07 -18.36 13.59
C GLU A 875 -41.84 -18.78 15.04
N ARG A 876 -41.46 -17.84 15.90
CA ARG A 876 -41.30 -18.09 17.35
C ARG A 876 -42.60 -18.59 17.99
N ARG A 877 -43.74 -17.99 17.65
CA ARG A 877 -45.06 -18.46 18.12
C ARG A 877 -45.35 -19.89 17.62
N ALA A 878 -45.14 -20.18 16.35
CA ALA A 878 -45.38 -21.51 15.80
C ALA A 878 -44.50 -22.57 16.49
N ALA A 879 -43.23 -22.25 16.71
CA ALA A 879 -42.30 -23.11 17.45
C ALA A 879 -42.76 -23.32 18.90
N LEU A 880 -43.08 -22.25 19.64
CA LEU A 880 -43.52 -22.35 21.04
C LEU A 880 -44.86 -23.08 21.20
N VAL A 881 -45.78 -22.96 20.25
CA VAL A 881 -47.03 -23.75 20.22
C VAL A 881 -46.73 -25.23 20.02
N ALA A 882 -45.85 -25.58 19.08
CA ALA A 882 -45.43 -26.98 18.89
C ALA A 882 -44.68 -27.52 20.14
N HIS A 883 -43.84 -26.71 20.78
CA HIS A 883 -43.18 -27.07 22.04
C HIS A 883 -44.17 -27.27 23.19
N LEU A 884 -45.21 -26.44 23.28
CA LEU A 884 -46.28 -26.57 24.25
C LEU A 884 -47.06 -27.88 24.05
N ASP A 885 -47.46 -28.20 22.83
CA ASP A 885 -48.15 -29.46 22.54
C ASP A 885 -47.26 -30.68 22.82
N GLY A 886 -45.95 -30.58 22.53
CA GLY A 886 -44.97 -31.60 22.91
C GLY A 886 -44.74 -31.70 24.43
N ALA A 887 -44.78 -30.59 25.17
CA ALA A 887 -44.70 -30.60 26.63
C ALA A 887 -45.96 -31.23 27.26
N ARG A 888 -47.14 -30.96 26.70
CA ARG A 888 -48.40 -31.61 27.11
C ARG A 888 -48.35 -33.12 26.93
N GLY A 889 -47.89 -33.58 25.76
CA GLY A 889 -47.74 -35.00 25.47
C GLY A 889 -46.78 -35.70 26.43
N ARG A 890 -45.58 -35.13 26.63
CA ARG A 890 -44.56 -35.68 27.55
C ARG A 890 -45.03 -35.73 29.01
N PHE A 891 -45.74 -34.71 29.47
CA PHE A 891 -46.30 -34.71 30.82
C PHE A 891 -47.30 -35.86 31.03
N ALA A 892 -48.19 -36.09 30.05
CA ALA A 892 -49.15 -37.20 30.09
C ALA A 892 -48.46 -38.58 30.02
N GLU A 893 -47.41 -38.72 29.20
CA GLU A 893 -46.62 -39.94 29.05
C GLU A 893 -45.87 -40.32 30.34
N ILE A 894 -45.15 -39.38 30.94
CA ILE A 894 -44.38 -39.61 32.18
C ILE A 894 -45.32 -40.00 33.33
N ALA A 895 -46.49 -39.35 33.42
CA ALA A 895 -47.53 -39.73 34.38
C ALA A 895 -48.07 -41.15 34.14
N GLY A 896 -48.10 -41.63 32.90
CA GLY A 896 -48.41 -43.03 32.56
C GLY A 896 -47.32 -44.01 32.99
N ASN A 897 -46.05 -43.71 32.68
CA ASN A 897 -44.89 -44.57 32.99
C ASN A 897 -44.71 -44.78 34.50
N ILE A 898 -44.92 -43.75 35.34
CA ILE A 898 -44.84 -43.89 36.79
C ILE A 898 -45.86 -44.93 37.31
N ARG A 899 -47.09 -44.89 36.78
CA ARG A 899 -48.16 -45.83 37.15
C ARG A 899 -47.82 -47.26 36.77
N GLU A 900 -47.11 -47.48 35.67
CA GLU A 900 -46.70 -48.82 35.21
C GLU A 900 -45.47 -49.38 35.95
N SER A 901 -44.42 -48.56 36.14
CA SER A 901 -43.11 -49.00 36.63
C SER A 901 -43.04 -49.17 38.15
N VAL A 902 -43.68 -48.28 38.91
CA VAL A 902 -43.64 -48.27 40.39
C VAL A 902 -44.98 -48.69 41.01
N ARG A 903 -46.03 -48.85 40.19
CA ARG A 903 -47.40 -49.25 40.59
C ARG A 903 -48.04 -48.33 41.64
N MET A 904 -47.81 -47.02 41.52
CA MET A 904 -48.36 -45.97 42.38
C MET A 904 -48.75 -44.76 41.54
N GLU A 905 -49.64 -43.89 42.04
CA GLU A 905 -49.91 -42.59 41.39
C GLU A 905 -48.71 -41.63 41.54
N PRO A 906 -48.42 -40.74 40.58
CA PRO A 906 -47.26 -39.82 40.67
C PRO A 906 -47.20 -39.00 41.96
N GLU A 907 -48.37 -38.59 42.46
CA GLU A 907 -48.51 -37.84 43.72
C GLU A 907 -48.32 -38.70 44.98
N GLU A 908 -48.49 -40.03 44.87
CA GLU A 908 -48.19 -41.01 45.92
C GLU A 908 -46.70 -41.36 45.94
N LEU A 909 -46.08 -41.53 44.76
CA LEU A 909 -44.63 -41.72 44.62
C LEU A 909 -43.86 -40.54 45.24
N GLY A 910 -44.34 -39.30 45.03
CA GLY A 910 -43.76 -38.11 45.65
C GLY A 910 -43.77 -38.12 47.17
N ARG A 911 -44.82 -38.67 47.78
CA ARG A 911 -44.92 -38.83 49.25
C ARG A 911 -43.98 -39.91 49.76
N HIS A 912 -43.75 -40.97 49.00
CA HIS A 912 -42.84 -42.07 49.35
C HIS A 912 -41.37 -41.67 49.25
N VAL A 913 -40.99 -40.93 48.20
CA VAL A 913 -39.63 -40.38 48.00
C VAL A 913 -39.27 -39.34 49.07
N ALA A 914 -40.25 -38.61 49.62
CA ALA A 914 -40.03 -37.64 50.68
C ALA A 914 -39.75 -38.27 52.07
N GLY A 915 -40.03 -39.57 52.28
CA GLY A 915 -39.91 -40.27 53.56
C GLY A 915 -38.56 -40.96 53.82
N GLU A 916 -37.81 -41.32 52.78
CA GLU A 916 -36.44 -41.83 52.92
C GLU A 916 -35.48 -40.64 52.98
N ALA A 917 -34.86 -40.39 54.14
CA ALA A 917 -33.98 -39.24 54.38
C ALA A 917 -32.63 -39.36 53.63
N VAL A 918 -32.67 -39.26 52.31
CA VAL A 918 -31.52 -39.00 51.44
C VAL A 918 -31.73 -37.60 50.86
N ALA A 919 -30.69 -36.76 50.88
CA ALA A 919 -30.72 -35.44 50.27
C ALA A 919 -30.76 -35.58 48.74
N ILE A 920 -31.96 -35.85 48.20
CA ILE A 920 -32.20 -36.02 46.78
C ILE A 920 -32.37 -34.62 46.16
N PRO A 921 -31.61 -34.27 45.10
CA PRO A 921 -31.79 -33.03 44.34
C PRO A 921 -33.23 -32.86 43.83
N LYS A 922 -33.70 -31.63 43.71
CA LYS A 922 -35.11 -31.34 43.34
C LYS A 922 -35.38 -31.35 41.82
N ASP A 923 -34.35 -31.48 40.99
CA ASP A 923 -34.36 -31.36 39.53
C ASP A 923 -34.15 -32.70 38.83
N ALA A 924 -34.98 -33.06 37.84
CA ALA A 924 -34.98 -34.41 37.26
C ALA A 924 -33.68 -34.74 36.55
N VAL A 925 -33.11 -33.77 35.84
CA VAL A 925 -31.78 -33.90 35.23
C VAL A 925 -30.70 -34.18 36.27
N GLY A 926 -30.74 -33.53 37.44
CA GLY A 926 -29.78 -33.76 38.53
C GLY A 926 -29.88 -35.16 39.13
N VAL A 927 -31.11 -35.65 39.34
CA VAL A 927 -31.35 -37.00 39.89
C VAL A 927 -31.07 -38.09 38.84
N GLU A 928 -31.37 -37.85 37.56
CA GLU A 928 -31.06 -38.77 36.44
C GLU A 928 -29.58 -38.82 36.13
N ALA A 929 -28.91 -37.68 36.14
CA ALA A 929 -27.47 -37.62 36.02
C ALA A 929 -26.83 -38.33 37.19
N HIS A 930 -27.37 -38.21 38.41
CA HIS A 930 -26.88 -38.97 39.55
C HIS A 930 -27.14 -40.48 39.37
N LEU A 931 -28.33 -40.90 38.96
CA LEU A 931 -28.66 -42.30 38.71
C LEU A 931 -27.80 -42.93 37.59
N PHE A 932 -27.79 -42.29 36.42
CA PHE A 932 -27.02 -42.73 35.27
C PHE A 932 -25.52 -42.62 35.55
N ALA A 933 -25.07 -41.64 36.35
CA ALA A 933 -23.70 -41.62 36.85
C ALA A 933 -23.44 -42.84 37.71
N LEU A 934 -24.24 -43.15 38.73
CA LEU A 934 -24.00 -44.30 39.60
C LEU A 934 -24.04 -45.63 38.81
N GLU A 935 -24.99 -45.81 37.88
CA GLU A 935 -25.13 -47.03 37.04
C GLU A 935 -23.99 -47.18 36.03
N ARG A 936 -23.68 -46.11 35.30
CA ARG A 936 -22.57 -46.10 34.35
C ARG A 936 -21.23 -46.15 35.06
N GLU A 937 -21.11 -45.58 36.25
CA GLU A 937 -19.91 -45.61 37.07
C GLU A 937 -19.71 -47.00 37.68
N ARG A 938 -20.78 -47.77 37.92
CA ARG A 938 -20.69 -49.19 38.26
C ARG A 938 -20.28 -50.04 37.05
N ASP A 939 -20.92 -49.86 35.89
CA ASP A 939 -20.71 -50.74 34.73
C ASP A 939 -19.43 -50.40 33.95
N ALA A 940 -18.97 -49.14 33.99
CA ALA A 940 -17.70 -48.71 33.40
C ALA A 940 -16.48 -49.07 34.26
N ILE A 941 -16.66 -49.58 35.48
CA ILE A 941 -15.57 -50.09 36.31
C ILE A 941 -14.92 -51.33 35.67
N GLY A 942 -15.65 -52.14 34.88
CA GLY A 942 -15.09 -53.29 34.15
C GLY A 942 -14.60 -54.43 35.07
N PRO A 943 -13.84 -55.43 34.56
CA PRO A 943 -13.24 -56.47 35.41
C PRO A 943 -12.16 -55.84 36.31
N VAL A 944 -12.34 -55.94 37.62
CA VAL A 944 -11.58 -55.13 38.58
C VAL A 944 -10.40 -55.88 39.21
N ASN A 945 -9.23 -55.22 39.24
CA ASN A 945 -7.98 -55.74 39.83
C ASN A 945 -7.86 -55.33 41.31
N LEU A 946 -7.87 -56.31 42.22
CA LEU A 946 -7.89 -56.06 43.67
C LEU A 946 -6.51 -55.72 44.29
N ARG A 947 -5.39 -55.76 43.54
CA ARG A 947 -4.00 -55.50 44.06
C ARG A 947 -3.43 -54.11 43.71
N ALA A 948 -4.14 -53.30 42.95
CA ALA A 948 -3.61 -52.08 42.33
C ALA A 948 -3.27 -50.91 43.28
N GLU A 949 -3.66 -51.00 44.55
CA GLU A 949 -3.41 -49.94 45.55
C GLU A 949 -1.94 -49.85 45.97
N GLU A 950 -1.23 -50.98 46.06
CA GLU A 950 0.17 -51.06 46.51
C GLU A 950 1.13 -50.45 45.47
N GLU A 951 0.95 -50.77 44.18
CA GLU A 951 1.79 -50.29 43.08
C GLU A 951 1.60 -48.78 42.81
N ALA A 952 0.40 -48.26 43.10
CA ALA A 952 0.08 -46.84 42.99
C ALA A 952 0.84 -45.96 43.99
N GLN A 953 1.28 -46.46 45.14
CA GLN A 953 1.99 -45.65 46.13
C GLN A 953 3.44 -45.36 45.71
N GLU A 954 4.12 -46.32 45.07
CA GLU A 954 5.53 -46.16 44.65
C GLU A 954 5.68 -45.12 43.51
N TYR A 955 4.79 -45.16 42.52
CA TYR A 955 4.81 -44.22 41.39
C TYR A 955 4.39 -42.80 41.79
N ALA A 956 3.59 -42.65 42.85
CA ALA A 956 3.19 -41.36 43.39
C ALA A 956 4.37 -40.57 43.96
N GLY A 957 5.28 -41.25 44.66
CA GLY A 957 6.45 -40.62 45.25
C GLY A 957 7.38 -40.00 44.19
N ARG A 958 7.57 -40.68 43.05
CA ARG A 958 8.45 -40.18 41.96
C ARG A 958 7.83 -39.00 41.20
N LEU A 959 6.51 -38.99 41.01
CA LEU A 959 5.82 -37.91 40.28
C LEU A 959 5.81 -36.58 41.05
N GLU A 960 5.69 -36.63 42.37
CA GLU A 960 5.62 -35.41 43.19
C GLU A 960 6.94 -34.62 43.14
N THR A 961 8.08 -35.32 43.12
CA THR A 961 9.40 -34.70 42.90
C THR A 961 9.46 -33.97 41.55
N MET A 962 9.02 -34.61 40.47
CA MET A 962 9.04 -34.02 39.11
C MET A 962 8.10 -32.82 38.97
N ARG A 963 6.95 -32.81 39.67
CA ARG A 963 6.00 -31.69 39.65
C ARG A 963 6.53 -30.45 40.35
N THR A 964 7.26 -30.64 41.44
CA THR A 964 7.91 -29.55 42.17
C THR A 964 8.95 -28.87 41.27
N GLU A 965 9.82 -29.65 40.64
CA GLU A 965 10.82 -29.16 39.69
C GLU A 965 10.20 -28.41 38.48
N ARG A 966 9.05 -28.88 37.98
CA ARG A 966 8.30 -28.22 36.89
C ARG A 966 7.75 -26.85 37.31
N ALA A 967 7.15 -26.75 38.50
CA ALA A 967 6.56 -25.51 38.99
C ALA A 967 7.61 -24.41 39.13
N ASP A 968 8.78 -24.78 39.65
CA ASP A 968 9.92 -23.87 39.78
C ASP A 968 10.43 -23.39 38.41
N LEU A 969 10.53 -24.29 37.43
CA LEU A 969 10.98 -23.96 36.08
C LEU A 969 9.97 -23.08 35.31
N SER A 970 8.68 -23.33 35.46
CA SER A 970 7.61 -22.51 34.86
C SER A 970 7.58 -21.09 35.45
N GLY A 971 7.75 -20.96 36.78
CA GLY A 971 7.88 -19.66 37.44
C GLY A 971 9.10 -18.88 36.95
N ALA A 972 10.21 -19.55 36.66
CA ALA A 972 11.39 -18.92 36.08
C ALA A 972 11.16 -18.42 34.64
N VAL A 973 10.45 -19.20 33.80
CA VAL A 973 10.06 -18.81 32.43
C VAL A 973 9.20 -17.54 32.42
N GLY A 974 8.22 -17.44 33.33
CA GLY A 974 7.36 -16.25 33.45
C GLY A 974 8.15 -14.99 33.82
N LYS A 975 9.07 -15.10 34.77
CA LYS A 975 9.96 -13.99 35.16
C LYS A 975 10.87 -13.53 34.02
N LEU A 976 11.36 -14.47 33.19
CA LEU A 976 12.21 -14.15 32.03
C LEU A 976 11.44 -13.37 30.95
N ARG A 977 10.17 -13.70 30.69
CA ARG A 977 9.34 -12.97 29.72
C ARG A 977 9.05 -11.54 30.16
N ALA A 978 8.65 -11.35 31.42
CA ALA A 978 8.41 -10.01 31.97
C ALA A 978 9.68 -9.14 31.91
N GLY A 979 10.83 -9.72 32.25
CA GLY A 979 12.12 -9.02 32.15
C GLY A 979 12.47 -8.61 30.70
N ILE A 980 12.10 -9.38 29.69
CA ILE A 980 12.34 -9.01 28.27
C ILE A 980 11.51 -7.79 27.85
N GLU A 981 10.25 -7.70 28.28
CA GLU A 981 9.40 -6.56 27.95
C GLU A 981 9.85 -5.27 28.64
N GLU A 982 10.27 -5.37 29.90
CA GLU A 982 10.84 -4.26 30.67
C GLU A 982 12.10 -3.72 30.00
N LEU A 983 13.01 -4.60 29.56
CA LEU A 983 14.22 -4.23 28.82
C LEU A 983 13.93 -3.51 27.49
N ASN A 984 12.83 -3.85 26.81
CA ASN A 984 12.43 -3.19 25.55
C ASN A 984 11.88 -1.78 25.79
N ALA A 985 11.10 -1.59 26.86
CA ALA A 985 10.60 -0.27 27.24
C ALA A 985 11.76 0.65 27.65
N GLU A 986 12.66 0.16 28.49
CA GLU A 986 13.88 0.86 28.91
C GLU A 986 14.80 1.20 27.72
N GLY A 987 14.94 0.28 26.76
CA GLY A 987 15.74 0.49 25.56
C GLY A 987 15.23 1.64 24.67
N ARG A 988 13.91 1.76 24.51
CA ARG A 988 13.30 2.86 23.72
C ARG A 988 13.53 4.23 24.35
N GLU A 989 13.30 4.32 25.66
CA GLU A 989 13.47 5.57 26.40
C GLU A 989 14.92 6.07 26.36
N ARG A 990 15.89 5.17 26.60
CA ARG A 990 17.31 5.52 26.57
C ARG A 990 17.81 5.93 25.18
N LEU A 991 17.32 5.27 24.12
CA LEU A 991 17.75 5.60 22.76
C LEU A 991 17.26 6.99 22.34
N LEU A 992 16.01 7.34 22.65
CA LEU A 992 15.45 8.67 22.37
C LEU A 992 16.16 9.77 23.16
N ALA A 993 16.39 9.54 24.46
CA ALA A 993 17.11 10.49 25.31
C ALA A 993 18.55 10.74 24.80
N ALA A 994 19.25 9.67 24.41
CA ALA A 994 20.61 9.78 23.87
C ALA A 994 20.64 10.47 22.49
N PHE A 995 19.65 10.22 21.63
CA PHE A 995 19.55 10.87 20.32
C PHE A 995 19.50 12.40 20.46
N GLU A 996 18.67 12.94 21.36
CA GLU A 996 18.56 14.38 21.59
C GLU A 996 19.88 14.99 22.11
N VAL A 997 20.51 14.33 23.09
CA VAL A 997 21.79 14.80 23.65
C VAL A 997 22.91 14.78 22.60
N ILE A 998 23.00 13.70 21.82
CA ILE A 998 24.03 13.54 20.79
C ILE A 998 23.81 14.55 19.66
N ASN A 999 22.56 14.80 19.26
CA ASN A 999 22.23 15.79 18.24
C ASN A 999 22.68 17.20 18.66
N GLY A 1000 22.46 17.58 19.93
CA GLY A 1000 22.93 18.85 20.47
C GLY A 1000 24.46 18.98 20.55
N HIS A 1001 25.16 17.92 20.96
CA HIS A 1001 26.63 17.91 20.98
C HIS A 1001 27.22 17.95 19.56
N PHE A 1002 26.63 17.21 18.62
CA PHE A 1002 27.02 17.21 17.21
C PHE A 1002 26.87 18.61 16.59
N GLN A 1003 25.74 19.28 16.82
CA GLN A 1003 25.50 20.67 16.41
C GLN A 1003 26.60 21.62 16.89
N THR A 1004 26.92 21.54 18.18
CA THR A 1004 27.89 22.43 18.84
C THR A 1004 29.31 22.19 18.32
N LEU A 1005 29.74 20.93 18.23
CA LEU A 1005 31.07 20.57 17.74
C LEU A 1005 31.25 20.86 16.25
N PHE A 1006 30.21 20.64 15.45
CA PHE A 1006 30.23 20.99 14.04
C PHE A 1006 30.44 22.50 13.86
N GLN A 1007 29.68 23.33 14.58
CA GLN A 1007 29.83 24.78 14.51
C GLN A 1007 31.22 25.25 14.95
N ALA A 1008 31.79 24.62 15.99
CA ALA A 1008 33.14 24.94 16.48
C ALA A 1008 34.24 24.54 15.48
N LEU A 1009 34.18 23.35 14.89
CA LEU A 1009 35.17 22.85 13.92
C LEU A 1009 35.18 23.62 12.59
N PHE A 1010 34.02 24.15 12.18
CA PHE A 1010 33.90 24.90 10.93
C PHE A 1010 33.92 26.43 11.13
N GLY A 1011 33.92 26.92 12.37
CA GLY A 1011 33.85 28.36 12.68
C GLY A 1011 32.50 29.01 12.32
N GLY A 1012 31.43 28.21 12.27
CA GLY A 1012 30.09 28.56 11.79
C GLY A 1012 29.38 27.38 11.11
N GLY A 1013 28.18 27.59 10.58
CA GLY A 1013 27.37 26.54 9.94
C GLY A 1013 26.36 25.86 10.88
N GLN A 1014 25.56 24.94 10.34
CA GLN A 1014 24.52 24.18 11.07
C GLN A 1014 24.56 22.70 10.67
N ALA A 1015 24.29 21.79 11.58
CA ALA A 1015 24.13 20.37 11.28
C ALA A 1015 23.05 19.75 12.18
N GLU A 1016 22.39 18.67 11.78
CA GLU A 1016 21.42 17.97 12.61
C GLU A 1016 21.31 16.49 12.24
N LEU A 1017 20.86 15.70 13.20
CA LEU A 1017 20.56 14.28 13.06
C LEU A 1017 19.05 14.08 12.91
N ARG A 1018 18.63 13.10 12.10
CA ARG A 1018 17.22 12.70 11.97
C ARG A 1018 17.08 11.18 11.95
N LEU A 1019 16.09 10.66 12.69
CA LEU A 1019 15.64 9.27 12.57
C LEU A 1019 14.68 9.15 11.38
N ILE A 1020 14.89 8.16 10.52
CA ILE A 1020 14.14 7.93 9.28
C ILE A 1020 13.69 6.47 9.19
N GLU A 1021 12.82 6.12 8.23
CA GLU A 1021 12.40 4.74 7.87
C GLU A 1021 11.41 4.00 8.80
N SER A 1022 11.28 4.32 10.09
CA SER A 1022 10.30 3.68 11.00
C SER A 1022 9.85 4.61 12.12
N ASP A 1023 8.63 4.40 12.62
CA ASP A 1023 8.08 5.09 13.79
C ASP A 1023 8.58 4.48 15.12
N ASP A 1024 9.05 3.22 15.14
CA ASP A 1024 9.73 2.65 16.31
C ASP A 1024 11.21 3.08 16.33
N PRO A 1025 11.67 3.82 17.36
CA PRO A 1025 13.06 4.26 17.47
C PRO A 1025 14.08 3.12 17.43
N LEU A 1026 13.72 1.91 17.91
CA LEU A 1026 14.60 0.74 17.88
C LEU A 1026 14.71 0.09 16.49
N GLU A 1027 13.88 0.50 15.53
CA GLU A 1027 13.85 0.00 14.15
C GLU A 1027 14.17 1.07 13.08
N ALA A 1028 14.15 2.36 13.44
CA ALA A 1028 14.49 3.48 12.55
C ALA A 1028 15.97 3.49 12.09
N GLY A 1029 16.30 4.19 11.00
CA GLY A 1029 17.67 4.49 10.54
C GLY A 1029 18.12 5.91 10.90
N LEU A 1030 19.42 6.18 10.95
CA LEU A 1030 19.98 7.51 11.26
C LEU A 1030 20.56 8.22 10.02
N GLU A 1031 20.07 9.42 9.72
CA GLU A 1031 20.59 10.29 8.66
C GLU A 1031 21.21 11.59 9.21
N ILE A 1032 22.26 12.07 8.54
CA ILE A 1032 23.06 13.23 8.98
C ILE A 1032 22.93 14.34 7.95
N TYR A 1033 22.43 15.49 8.38
CA TYR A 1033 22.33 16.70 7.57
C TYR A 1033 23.33 17.74 8.08
N ALA A 1034 24.10 18.34 7.18
CA ALA A 1034 25.11 19.33 7.54
C ALA A 1034 25.16 20.48 6.52
N CYS A 1035 25.55 21.64 7.02
CA CYS A 1035 25.57 22.91 6.30
C CYS A 1035 26.82 23.70 6.74
N PRO A 1036 27.99 23.48 6.09
CA PRO A 1036 29.19 24.27 6.34
C PRO A 1036 28.96 25.76 6.03
N PRO A 1037 29.75 26.69 6.60
CA PRO A 1037 29.64 28.12 6.35
C PRO A 1037 29.61 28.45 4.85
N GLY A 1038 28.54 29.12 4.41
CA GLY A 1038 28.38 29.54 3.00
C GLY A 1038 27.81 28.48 2.04
N LYS A 1039 27.43 27.28 2.52
CA LYS A 1039 26.77 26.22 1.72
C LYS A 1039 25.32 25.99 2.16
N ARG A 1040 24.58 25.15 1.43
CA ARG A 1040 23.20 24.75 1.76
C ARG A 1040 23.19 23.42 2.51
N MET A 1041 22.15 23.20 3.30
CA MET A 1041 21.92 21.95 4.03
C MET A 1041 21.85 20.76 3.05
N ALA A 1042 22.75 19.81 3.21
CA ALA A 1042 22.80 18.60 2.38
C ALA A 1042 23.06 17.37 3.26
N SER A 1043 22.74 16.18 2.76
CA SER A 1043 23.16 14.95 3.43
C SER A 1043 24.68 14.80 3.34
N MET A 1044 25.28 14.19 4.36
CA MET A 1044 26.74 14.02 4.48
C MET A 1044 27.40 13.42 3.21
N SER A 1045 26.70 12.55 2.48
CA SER A 1045 27.21 11.93 1.24
C SER A 1045 27.49 12.89 0.08
N LEU A 1046 26.94 14.11 0.12
CA LEU A 1046 27.03 15.12 -0.96
C LEU A 1046 28.09 16.20 -0.70
N MET A 1047 28.89 16.08 0.37
CA MET A 1047 29.90 17.06 0.79
C MET A 1047 31.31 16.75 0.23
N SER A 1048 32.25 17.71 0.31
CA SER A 1048 33.66 17.49 -0.11
C SER A 1048 34.37 16.50 0.82
N GLY A 1049 35.34 15.72 0.34
CA GLY A 1049 36.00 14.66 1.12
C GLY A 1049 36.62 15.11 2.45
N GLY A 1050 37.22 16.31 2.51
CA GLY A 1050 37.71 16.90 3.76
C GLY A 1050 36.59 17.37 4.69
N GLU A 1051 35.49 17.87 4.14
CA GLU A 1051 34.30 18.27 4.91
C GLU A 1051 33.56 17.05 5.45
N GLN A 1052 33.50 15.96 4.69
CA GLN A 1052 32.95 14.67 5.13
C GLN A 1052 33.75 14.10 6.28
N ALA A 1053 35.09 14.14 6.20
CA ALA A 1053 35.97 13.66 7.27
C ALA A 1053 35.78 14.48 8.56
N LEU A 1054 35.69 15.81 8.47
CA LEU A 1054 35.43 16.68 9.62
C LEU A 1054 34.01 16.54 10.18
N THR A 1055 33.00 16.38 9.32
CA THR A 1055 31.60 16.16 9.75
C THR A 1055 31.44 14.82 10.45
N ALA A 1056 32.04 13.76 9.91
CA ALA A 1056 32.04 12.44 10.53
C ALA A 1056 32.85 12.43 11.84
N SER A 1057 33.95 13.18 11.91
CA SER A 1057 34.69 13.41 13.15
C SER A 1057 33.82 14.13 14.19
N ALA A 1058 33.13 15.20 13.81
CA ALA A 1058 32.20 15.92 14.70
C ALA A 1058 31.10 15.01 15.26
N LEU A 1059 30.59 14.06 14.47
CA LEU A 1059 29.62 13.07 14.95
C LEU A 1059 30.23 12.07 15.91
N ILE A 1060 31.39 11.48 15.59
CA ILE A 1060 32.07 10.53 16.48
C ILE A 1060 32.38 11.20 17.82
N PHE A 1061 32.86 12.44 17.80
CA PHE A 1061 33.14 13.20 19.01
C PHE A 1061 31.87 13.68 19.72
N GLY A 1062 30.78 13.99 19.00
CA GLY A 1062 29.48 14.34 19.60
C GLY A 1062 28.82 13.16 20.32
N VAL A 1063 28.90 11.98 19.72
CA VAL A 1063 28.53 10.69 20.30
C VAL A 1063 29.37 10.42 21.56
N PHE A 1064 30.69 10.65 21.47
CA PHE A 1064 31.59 10.51 22.60
C PHE A 1064 31.29 11.47 23.76
N LEU A 1065 30.93 12.75 23.49
CA LEU A 1065 30.62 13.71 24.55
C LEU A 1065 29.31 13.39 25.29
N ALA A 1066 28.39 12.66 24.66
CA ALA A 1066 27.14 12.25 25.31
C ALA A 1066 27.36 11.21 26.42
N ASN A 1067 28.33 10.30 26.23
CA ASN A 1067 28.79 9.38 27.27
C ASN A 1067 30.33 9.27 27.22
N PRO A 1068 31.07 10.15 27.92
CA PRO A 1068 32.51 10.25 27.79
C PRO A 1068 33.19 8.98 28.31
N ALA A 1069 33.80 8.24 27.39
CA ALA A 1069 34.54 7.04 27.74
C ALA A 1069 35.81 7.40 28.55
N PRO A 1070 36.25 6.57 29.51
CA PRO A 1070 37.49 6.76 30.27
C PRO A 1070 38.77 6.76 29.43
N ILE A 1071 38.71 6.22 28.21
CA ILE A 1071 39.82 6.18 27.26
C ILE A 1071 39.31 6.51 25.86
N CYS A 1072 40.08 7.30 25.11
CA CYS A 1072 39.86 7.56 23.70
C CYS A 1072 41.15 7.28 22.93
N VAL A 1073 41.12 6.38 21.94
CA VAL A 1073 42.28 6.04 21.11
C VAL A 1073 41.98 6.43 19.66
N LEU A 1074 42.87 7.21 19.06
CA LEU A 1074 42.72 7.78 17.73
C LEU A 1074 43.89 7.31 16.86
N ASP A 1075 43.66 6.38 15.94
CA ASP A 1075 44.68 5.80 15.04
C ASP A 1075 44.65 6.46 13.67
N GLU A 1076 45.63 7.34 13.41
CA GLU A 1076 45.82 8.06 12.13
C GLU A 1076 44.57 8.81 11.64
N VAL A 1077 43.80 9.37 12.58
CA VAL A 1077 42.57 10.15 12.32
C VAL A 1077 42.87 11.47 11.58
N ASP A 1078 44.09 11.97 11.72
CA ASP A 1078 44.61 13.18 11.07
C ASP A 1078 45.17 12.94 9.66
N ALA A 1079 45.30 11.68 9.22
CA ALA A 1079 45.81 11.35 7.88
C ALA A 1079 45.00 11.91 6.68
N PRO A 1080 43.65 12.01 6.72
CA PRO A 1080 42.86 12.60 5.64
C PRO A 1080 42.66 14.12 5.75
N LEU A 1081 43.27 14.78 6.73
CA LEU A 1081 43.13 16.23 6.99
C LEU A 1081 44.34 17.01 6.44
N ASP A 1082 44.09 18.23 5.97
CA ASP A 1082 45.16 19.18 5.62
C ASP A 1082 45.66 19.95 6.86
N ASP A 1083 46.81 20.61 6.77
CA ASP A 1083 47.47 21.26 7.92
C ASP A 1083 46.53 22.24 8.67
N ALA A 1084 45.70 22.97 7.94
CA ALA A 1084 44.74 23.92 8.52
C ALA A 1084 43.59 23.24 9.30
N ASN A 1085 43.12 22.07 8.84
CA ASN A 1085 42.09 21.31 9.54
C ASN A 1085 42.67 20.40 10.64
N VAL A 1086 43.96 20.01 10.55
CA VAL A 1086 44.69 19.33 11.62
C VAL A 1086 44.79 20.24 12.86
N ASP A 1087 45.03 21.55 12.67
CA ASP A 1087 45.01 22.51 13.80
C ASP A 1087 43.65 22.59 14.48
N ARG A 1088 42.54 22.58 13.71
CA ARG A 1088 41.18 22.58 14.25
C ARG A 1088 40.85 21.30 15.00
N TYR A 1089 41.30 20.17 14.46
CA TYR A 1089 41.22 18.87 15.12
C TYR A 1089 42.01 18.87 16.45
N CYS A 1090 43.22 19.42 16.48
CA CYS A 1090 44.01 19.53 17.72
C CYS A 1090 43.35 20.44 18.76
N ASN A 1091 42.79 21.59 18.35
CA ASN A 1091 42.07 22.49 19.25
C ASN A 1091 40.82 21.82 19.86
N MET A 1092 40.12 21.01 19.07
CA MET A 1092 39.00 20.22 19.57
C MET A 1092 39.46 19.16 20.57
N LEU A 1093 40.57 18.45 20.31
CA LEU A 1093 41.14 17.51 21.27
C LEU A 1093 41.51 18.19 22.60
N ASP A 1094 42.08 19.39 22.54
CA ASP A 1094 42.36 20.23 23.71
C ASP A 1094 41.09 20.64 24.46
N GLU A 1095 40.02 21.01 23.74
CA GLU A 1095 38.72 21.36 24.32
C GLU A 1095 38.07 20.16 25.01
N MET A 1096 38.13 18.99 24.38
CA MET A 1096 37.62 17.75 24.94
C MET A 1096 38.40 17.32 26.18
N ARG A 1097 39.74 17.43 26.14
CA ARG A 1097 40.63 17.20 27.30
C ARG A 1097 40.25 18.06 28.51
N ARG A 1098 39.77 19.29 28.30
CA ARG A 1098 39.35 20.19 29.39
C ARG A 1098 37.97 19.86 29.94
N ARG A 1099 37.07 19.33 29.09
CA ARG A 1099 35.68 19.06 29.44
C ARG A 1099 35.46 17.66 30.01
N THR A 1100 36.32 16.70 29.71
CA THR A 1100 36.19 15.32 30.17
C THR A 1100 37.40 14.88 30.98
N GLN A 1101 37.23 13.85 31.81
CA GLN A 1101 38.33 13.18 32.50
C GLN A 1101 38.91 12.01 31.67
N THR A 1102 38.74 12.05 30.34
CA THR A 1102 39.16 10.98 29.43
C THR A 1102 40.67 11.01 29.20
N ARG A 1103 41.27 9.81 29.15
CA ARG A 1103 42.67 9.62 28.77
C ARG A 1103 42.75 9.45 27.25
N PHE A 1104 43.44 10.35 26.56
CA PHE A 1104 43.52 10.34 25.10
C PHE A 1104 44.84 9.72 24.64
N ILE A 1105 44.76 8.82 23.66
CA ILE A 1105 45.92 8.21 23.01
C ILE A 1105 45.80 8.46 21.50
N ALA A 1106 46.72 9.26 20.95
CA ALA A 1106 46.75 9.55 19.51
C ALA A 1106 47.93 8.84 18.86
N ILE A 1107 47.67 7.91 17.93
CA ILE A 1107 48.69 7.30 17.10
C ILE A 1107 48.78 8.14 15.82
N THR A 1108 49.89 8.86 15.63
CA THR A 1108 50.04 9.81 14.53
C THR A 1108 51.47 9.85 14.01
N HIS A 1109 51.61 10.26 12.74
CA HIS A 1109 52.88 10.65 12.12
C HIS A 1109 52.94 12.15 11.77
N ASN A 1110 51.89 12.92 12.08
CA ASN A 1110 51.79 14.34 11.78
C ASN A 1110 52.52 15.19 12.84
N PRO A 1111 53.53 16.00 12.45
CA PRO A 1111 54.28 16.85 13.38
C PRO A 1111 53.43 17.83 14.19
N VAL A 1112 52.34 18.36 13.60
CA VAL A 1112 51.44 19.33 14.26
C VAL A 1112 50.74 18.66 15.44
N THR A 1113 50.13 17.50 15.20
CA THR A 1113 49.47 16.69 16.24
C THR A 1113 50.46 16.25 17.33
N MET A 1114 51.70 15.88 16.97
CA MET A 1114 52.73 15.49 17.94
C MET A 1114 53.13 16.63 18.88
N SER A 1115 53.21 17.86 18.37
CA SER A 1115 53.62 19.03 19.16
C SER A 1115 52.63 19.41 20.28
N ARG A 1116 51.39 18.90 20.20
CA ARG A 1116 50.30 19.17 21.15
C ARG A 1116 50.13 18.06 22.19
N MET A 1117 50.98 17.03 22.18
CA MET A 1117 50.89 15.90 23.12
C MET A 1117 51.58 16.22 24.43
N ASP A 1118 51.00 15.83 25.56
CA ASP A 1118 51.64 15.98 26.87
C ASP A 1118 52.80 14.97 27.03
N ARG A 1119 52.68 13.80 26.37
CA ARG A 1119 53.65 12.68 26.43
C ARG A 1119 53.79 11.99 25.09
N LEU A 1120 54.97 11.48 24.76
CA LEU A 1120 55.21 10.69 23.55
C LEU A 1120 55.81 9.31 23.87
N PHE A 1121 55.18 8.26 23.36
CA PHE A 1121 55.73 6.92 23.32
C PHE A 1121 56.22 6.60 21.90
N GLY A 1122 57.53 6.47 21.76
CA GLY A 1122 58.17 5.98 20.54
C GLY A 1122 58.10 4.46 20.45
N VAL A 1123 57.53 3.93 19.37
CA VAL A 1123 57.65 2.52 19.02
C VAL A 1123 58.79 2.36 18.02
N THR A 1124 59.85 1.68 18.43
CA THR A 1124 61.02 1.42 17.58
C THR A 1124 61.13 -0.07 17.26
N MET A 1125 61.79 -0.39 16.14
CA MET A 1125 62.16 -1.76 15.80
C MET A 1125 63.68 -1.89 15.91
N GLY A 1126 64.18 -2.29 17.08
CA GLY A 1126 65.60 -2.60 17.25
C GLY A 1126 66.03 -3.83 16.44
N GLU A 1127 65.14 -4.81 16.33
CA GLU A 1127 65.29 -6.01 15.50
C GLU A 1127 64.11 -6.12 14.52
N ARG A 1128 64.36 -6.60 13.30
CA ARG A 1128 63.31 -6.68 12.25
C ARG A 1128 62.17 -7.61 12.72
N GLY A 1129 60.99 -7.04 12.94
CA GLY A 1129 59.79 -7.75 13.39
C GLY A 1129 59.56 -7.76 14.90
N VAL A 1130 60.44 -7.11 15.70
CA VAL A 1130 60.30 -6.97 17.16
C VAL A 1130 60.18 -5.49 17.53
N SER A 1131 59.03 -5.10 18.06
CA SER A 1131 58.73 -3.76 18.54
C SER A 1131 59.21 -3.58 19.99
N GLN A 1132 59.81 -2.44 20.27
CA GLN A 1132 60.12 -1.97 21.63
C GLN A 1132 59.47 -0.60 21.84
N LEU A 1133 58.95 -0.40 23.05
CA LEU A 1133 58.31 0.85 23.46
C LEU A 1133 59.30 1.69 24.26
N VAL A 1134 59.48 2.95 23.87
CA VAL A 1134 60.34 3.94 24.54
C VAL A 1134 59.47 5.15 24.90
N SER A 1135 59.52 5.63 26.14
CA SER A 1135 58.71 6.76 26.59
C SER A 1135 59.55 8.04 26.72
N VAL A 1136 59.02 9.17 26.27
CA VAL A 1136 59.55 10.52 26.50
C VAL A 1136 58.41 11.40 27.00
N ASP A 1137 58.58 12.01 28.18
CA ASP A 1137 57.62 12.98 28.72
C ASP A 1137 57.99 14.37 28.21
N LEU A 1138 57.15 14.94 27.33
CA LEU A 1138 57.40 16.24 26.70
C LEU A 1138 57.25 17.39 27.70
N SER A 1139 56.31 17.28 28.65
CA SER A 1139 56.11 18.29 29.70
C SER A 1139 57.32 18.39 30.63
N THR A 1140 57.96 17.26 30.94
CA THR A 1140 59.19 17.23 31.75
C THR A 1140 60.40 17.71 30.93
N ALA A 1141 60.45 17.42 29.63
CA ALA A 1141 61.49 17.92 28.73
C ALA A 1141 61.40 19.44 28.51
N GLU A 1142 60.20 20.00 28.34
CA GLU A 1142 59.96 21.45 28.30
C GLU A 1142 60.34 22.13 29.61
N GLN A 1143 60.05 21.52 30.77
CA GLN A 1143 60.48 22.04 32.07
C GLN A 1143 62.00 21.95 32.27
N LEU A 1144 62.68 20.92 31.75
CA LEU A 1144 64.15 20.78 31.79
C LEU A 1144 64.86 21.74 30.83
N VAL A 1145 64.26 22.05 29.67
CA VAL A 1145 64.75 23.05 28.71
C VAL A 1145 64.44 24.48 29.18
N ALA A 1146 63.36 24.71 29.92
CA ALA A 1146 63.05 25.99 30.56
C ALA A 1146 63.81 26.23 31.88
N ALA A 1147 64.44 25.18 32.45
CA ALA A 1147 65.32 25.26 33.62
C ALA A 1147 66.82 25.33 33.27
N GLN A 1148 67.17 25.28 31.98
CA GLN A 1148 68.46 25.69 31.41
C GLN A 1148 68.34 27.11 30.83
#